data_AF-A0A4V0BPU8-F1
#
_entry.id   AF-A0A4V0BPU8-F1
#
_cell.length_a   1.000
_cell.length_b   1.000
_cell.length_c   1.000
_cell.angle_alpha   90.00
_cell.angle_beta   90.00
_cell.angle_gamma   90.00
#
_symmetry.space_group_name_H-M   'P 1'
#
loop_
_entity.id
_entity.type
_entity.pdbx_description
1 polymer ?
#
loop_
_entity_poly.entity_id
_entity_poly.type
_entity_poly.pdbx_seq_one_letter_code
_entity_poly.pdbx_strand_id
1 'polypeptide(L)'
;MLCQNCKINDSTIHLYTNINGQQKQIDLCQNCYKIIKTDPNNTLFKGMTDLNNRDFDPFGDFFNDLNNFRVSSNNVPPTQSGGGYGGDGGYGPQNRGPLQTPPSQERGLLEEYGINITEIARRGDIDPVIGRDEEIIRVIEILNRRTKNNPVLIGEPGVGKTAVVEGLAQKIVDGDVPHKLQGKQVIRLDVVSLVQGTGIRGQFEERMQKLMEEIRKREDIILFIDEIHEIVGAGSAGDGNMDAGNILKPALARGELQMVGATTLNEYRIIEKDAALERRMQPVKVDEPTVEETITILKGIQKKYEDYHHVKYTDAAIEAAANLSNRYIQDRFLPDKAIDLLDEAGSKMNLTLNFVDPKVIDQRLIEAENLKAQATREEDFEKAAYFRDQIAKYKEMQKNKVTDQDTPIISEKTIEHIIEQKTNIPVGELKEKEQSQLIHLAEDLKAHVIGQDEAVDKIAKAIRRNRVGLGTPNRPIGSFLFVGPTGVGKTELSKQLAIELFGSADSMIRFDMSEYMEKHSVAKLVGAPPGYVGYDEAGQLTEKVRRNPYSLILLDEVEKAHPDVMHMFLQVLDDGRLTDGQGRTVSFKDAIIIMTSNAGTGKAEASVGFGAAREGRTNSVLGELGNFFSPEFMNRFDGIIEFKALSKDNLLQIVELMLADVNKRLSSNNIHLDVTDKVKEKLVDLGYDPKMGARPLRRTIQDHIEDAITDYYLENPSEKDLKAVMTSNGKIQIKSAKKTEKTEEIASEKEE
;
A
#
# COMPACT_ATOMS: atom_id res chain seq x y z
N MET A 1 -47.30 2.78 19.45
CA MET A 1 -48.02 2.68 18.16
C MET A 1 -47.26 1.67 17.31
N LEU A 2 -47.94 0.85 16.51
CA LEU A 2 -47.24 -0.12 15.67
C LEU A 2 -46.65 0.57 14.44
N CYS A 3 -45.45 0.16 14.05
CA CYS A 3 -44.76 0.62 12.86
C CYS A 3 -45.70 0.57 11.65
N GLN A 4 -45.87 1.69 10.95
CA GLN A 4 -46.78 1.78 9.82
C GLN A 4 -46.38 0.87 8.65
N ASN A 5 -45.08 0.58 8.49
CA ASN A 5 -44.56 -0.31 7.44
C ASN A 5 -44.78 -1.80 7.74
N CYS A 6 -44.20 -2.34 8.83
CA CYS A 6 -44.32 -3.77 9.12
C CYS A 6 -45.56 -4.15 9.95
N LYS A 7 -46.19 -3.20 10.64
CA LYS A 7 -47.33 -3.39 11.57
C LYS A 7 -47.13 -4.43 12.68
N ILE A 8 -45.89 -4.88 12.89
CA ILE A 8 -45.54 -5.93 13.86
C ILE A 8 -44.75 -5.33 15.04
N ASN A 9 -43.76 -4.50 14.76
CA ASN A 9 -42.89 -3.91 15.78
C ASN A 9 -43.39 -2.53 16.21
N ASP A 10 -43.11 -2.12 17.45
CA ASP A 10 -43.41 -0.76 17.91
C ASP A 10 -42.62 0.29 17.13
N SER A 11 -43.31 1.39 16.80
CA SER A 11 -42.71 2.56 16.17
C SER A 11 -41.82 3.28 17.18
N THR A 12 -40.53 3.35 16.88
CA THR A 12 -39.52 4.05 17.68
C THR A 12 -38.95 5.27 16.96
N ILE A 13 -39.26 5.43 15.67
CA ILE A 13 -38.78 6.51 14.82
C ILE A 13 -39.98 7.21 14.20
N HIS A 14 -40.07 8.53 14.38
CA HIS A 14 -41.15 9.38 13.88
C HIS A 14 -40.59 10.36 12.84
N LEU A 15 -40.93 10.15 11.58
CA LEU A 15 -40.41 10.96 10.47
C LEU A 15 -41.49 11.91 9.97
N TYR A 16 -41.14 13.18 9.82
CA TYR A 16 -42.01 14.17 9.18
C TYR A 16 -41.54 14.37 7.74
N THR A 17 -42.40 14.07 6.78
CA THR A 17 -42.12 14.26 5.36
C THR A 17 -43.17 15.17 4.73
N ASN A 18 -42.77 15.94 3.74
CA ASN A 18 -43.65 16.85 3.01
C ASN A 18 -43.99 16.22 1.66
N ILE A 19 -45.18 15.64 1.55
CA ILE A 19 -45.65 14.99 0.32
C ILE A 19 -46.75 15.87 -0.27
N ASN A 20 -46.51 16.42 -1.47
CA ASN A 20 -47.42 17.32 -2.18
C ASN A 20 -47.83 18.57 -1.37
N GLY A 21 -46.89 19.15 -0.61
CA GLY A 21 -47.10 20.40 0.13
C GLY A 21 -47.85 20.25 1.46
N GLN A 22 -48.17 19.01 1.89
CA GLN A 22 -48.70 18.73 3.22
C GLN A 22 -47.67 17.93 4.04
N GLN A 23 -47.36 18.43 5.24
CA GLN A 23 -46.56 17.67 6.21
C GLN A 23 -47.36 16.46 6.71
N LYS A 24 -46.78 15.27 6.54
CA LYS A 24 -47.29 14.00 7.07
C LYS A 24 -46.24 13.35 7.96
N GLN A 25 -46.70 12.79 9.06
CA GLN A 25 -45.89 12.00 9.98
C GLN A 25 -45.98 10.51 9.61
N ILE A 26 -44.82 9.84 9.53
CA ILE A 26 -44.69 8.41 9.28
C ILE A 26 -43.93 7.78 10.46
N ASP A 27 -44.56 6.80 11.10
CA ASP A 27 -44.01 6.14 12.28
C ASP A 27 -43.45 4.75 11.93
N LEU A 28 -42.15 4.55 12.13
CA LEU A 28 -41.42 3.33 11.75
C LEU A 28 -40.70 2.70 12.95
N CYS A 29 -40.45 1.39 12.87
CA CYS A 29 -39.49 0.72 13.76
C CYS A 29 -38.07 0.80 13.18
N GLN A 30 -37.06 0.63 14.03
CA GLN A 30 -35.65 0.71 13.61
C GLN A 30 -35.29 -0.17 12.40
N ASN A 31 -35.79 -1.41 12.36
CA ASN A 31 -35.49 -2.34 11.26
C ASN A 31 -36.09 -1.86 9.93
N CYS A 32 -37.35 -1.41 9.93
CA CYS A 32 -37.98 -0.85 8.74
C CYS A 32 -37.28 0.41 8.26
N TYR A 33 -36.84 1.28 9.17
CA TYR A 33 -36.12 2.49 8.83
C TYR A 33 -34.78 2.21 8.15
N LYS A 34 -34.00 1.25 8.67
CA LYS A 34 -32.73 0.83 8.04
C LYS A 34 -32.95 0.32 6.62
N ILE A 35 -33.91 -0.58 6.42
CA ILE A 35 -34.23 -1.15 5.10
C ILE A 35 -34.63 -0.05 4.12
N ILE A 36 -35.49 0.88 4.54
CA ILE A 36 -35.98 1.99 3.71
C ILE A 36 -34.85 2.98 3.37
N LYS A 37 -33.90 3.22 4.29
CA LYS A 37 -32.74 4.09 4.07
C LYS A 37 -31.73 3.48 3.10
N THR A 38 -31.59 2.16 3.09
CA THR A 38 -30.62 1.45 2.22
C THR A 38 -31.18 1.11 0.85
N ASP A 39 -32.48 1.32 0.59
CA ASP A 39 -33.10 1.03 -0.71
C ASP A 39 -32.90 2.21 -1.68
N PRO A 40 -32.05 2.08 -2.71
CA PRO A 40 -31.72 3.17 -3.63
C PRO A 40 -32.88 3.58 -4.55
N ASN A 41 -33.96 2.79 -4.60
CA ASN A 41 -35.13 3.07 -5.43
C ASN A 41 -36.26 3.77 -4.68
N ASN A 42 -36.10 4.06 -3.38
CA ASN A 42 -37.18 4.62 -2.59
C ASN A 42 -37.33 6.13 -2.79
N THR A 43 -38.47 6.54 -3.34
CA THR A 43 -38.78 7.93 -3.71
C THR A 43 -38.93 8.86 -2.51
N LEU A 44 -39.07 8.33 -1.30
CA LEU A 44 -39.23 9.09 -0.05
C LEU A 44 -37.97 9.83 0.40
N PHE A 45 -36.77 9.37 0.02
CA PHE A 45 -35.49 9.92 0.49
C PHE A 45 -34.58 10.47 -0.61
N LYS A 46 -35.06 10.49 -1.87
CA LYS A 46 -34.28 10.90 -3.05
C LYS A 46 -33.83 12.38 -3.05
N GLY A 47 -34.33 13.19 -2.12
CA GLY A 47 -33.94 14.60 -1.93
C GLY A 47 -32.95 14.86 -0.78
N MET A 48 -32.49 13.83 -0.05
CA MET A 48 -31.56 13.98 1.09
C MET A 48 -30.19 13.33 0.86
N THR A 49 -29.95 12.72 -0.30
CA THR A 49 -28.76 11.87 -0.55
C THR A 49 -27.59 12.59 -1.25
N ASP A 50 -27.54 13.92 -1.27
CA ASP A 50 -26.44 14.67 -1.92
C ASP A 50 -25.65 15.63 -1.00
N LEU A 51 -25.90 15.59 0.31
CA LEU A 51 -25.13 16.34 1.30
C LEU A 51 -25.00 15.47 2.56
N ASN A 52 -23.75 15.21 2.97
CA ASN A 52 -23.30 14.40 4.12
C ASN A 52 -23.02 12.91 3.84
N ASN A 53 -21.97 12.66 3.06
CA ASN A 53 -21.18 11.44 3.23
C ASN A 53 -20.14 11.70 4.33
N ARG A 54 -20.55 11.49 5.59
CA ARG A 54 -19.64 11.36 6.74
C ARG A 54 -19.99 10.05 7.44
N ASP A 55 -18.97 9.21 7.58
CA ASP A 55 -18.98 7.96 8.32
C ASP A 55 -19.56 8.15 9.72
N PHE A 56 -20.38 7.17 10.13
CA PHE A 56 -21.14 7.23 11.37
C PHE A 56 -20.34 6.56 12.50
N ASP A 57 -19.84 7.41 13.41
CA ASP A 57 -19.26 7.03 14.71
C ASP A 57 -20.41 6.67 15.69
N PRO A 58 -20.48 5.43 16.21
CA PRO A 58 -21.62 4.95 17.00
C PRO A 58 -21.84 5.64 18.37
N PHE A 59 -20.91 6.49 18.81
CA PHE A 59 -20.99 7.16 20.12
C PHE A 59 -21.47 8.62 20.07
N GLY A 60 -21.48 9.25 18.90
CA GLY A 60 -21.82 10.69 18.75
C GLY A 60 -23.31 11.00 18.97
N ASP A 61 -24.20 10.09 18.59
CA ASP A 61 -25.66 10.31 18.65
C ASP A 61 -26.24 10.18 20.06
N PHE A 62 -25.54 9.54 20.99
CA PHE A 62 -25.95 9.48 22.40
C PHE A 62 -25.73 10.82 23.12
N PHE A 63 -24.79 11.64 22.66
CA PHE A 63 -24.45 12.93 23.28
C PHE A 63 -25.27 14.11 22.75
N ASN A 64 -25.75 14.05 21.51
CA ASN A 64 -26.58 15.12 20.95
C ASN A 64 -28.01 15.13 21.50
N ASP A 65 -28.54 13.98 21.93
CA ASP A 65 -29.90 13.88 22.46
C ASP A 65 -30.05 14.43 23.90
N LEU A 66 -28.93 14.73 24.58
CA LEU A 66 -28.96 15.32 25.92
C LEU A 66 -29.00 16.86 25.92
N ASN A 67 -28.64 17.49 24.80
CA ASN A 67 -28.57 18.95 24.69
C ASN A 67 -29.91 19.62 24.28
N ASN A 68 -30.96 18.84 24.00
CA ASN A 68 -32.23 19.35 23.48
C ASN A 68 -33.29 19.71 24.54
N PHE A 69 -32.93 19.78 25.82
CA PHE A 69 -33.81 20.34 26.85
C PHE A 69 -33.44 21.78 27.20
N ARG A 70 -33.82 22.73 26.34
CA ARG A 70 -34.07 24.11 26.76
C ARG A 70 -35.40 24.65 26.23
N VAL A 71 -36.02 25.40 27.13
CA VAL A 71 -37.39 25.89 27.18
C VAL A 71 -37.76 26.78 25.99
N SER A 72 -38.99 26.59 25.52
CA SER A 72 -39.67 27.36 24.49
C SER A 72 -40.11 28.74 24.99
N SER A 73 -39.88 29.80 24.20
CA SER A 73 -40.71 31.01 24.25
C SER A 73 -40.81 31.73 22.89
N ASN A 74 -42.03 31.71 22.36
CA ASN A 74 -42.72 32.67 21.49
C ASN A 74 -42.36 32.83 19.99
N ASN A 75 -43.30 32.32 19.16
CA ASN A 75 -43.73 32.80 17.84
C ASN A 75 -44.05 34.32 17.84
N VAL A 76 -43.74 35.08 16.76
CA VAL A 76 -44.58 35.42 15.56
C VAL A 76 -43.70 36.17 14.49
N PRO A 77 -44.11 36.43 13.22
CA PRO A 77 -43.33 36.15 11.99
C PRO A 77 -42.83 37.44 11.25
N PRO A 78 -42.19 37.31 10.06
CA PRO A 78 -41.37 38.38 9.46
C PRO A 78 -42.13 39.23 8.43
N THR A 79 -41.84 40.54 8.36
CA THR A 79 -42.10 41.33 7.14
C THR A 79 -40.99 42.35 6.86
N GLN A 80 -40.40 42.14 5.69
CA GLN A 80 -39.95 43.10 4.66
C GLN A 80 -39.19 44.38 5.02
N SER A 81 -38.01 44.44 4.39
CA SER A 81 -37.23 45.60 3.98
C SER A 81 -38.05 46.78 3.40
N GLY A 82 -37.69 47.99 3.81
CA GLY A 82 -38.05 49.24 3.12
C GLY A 82 -37.44 50.44 3.84
N GLY A 83 -36.57 51.20 3.15
CA GLY A 83 -35.78 52.27 3.76
C GLY A 83 -36.43 53.66 3.78
N GLY A 84 -35.61 54.64 4.19
CA GLY A 84 -35.74 56.05 3.79
C GLY A 84 -36.26 57.05 4.83
N TYR A 85 -35.37 58.00 5.17
CA TYR A 85 -35.61 59.43 5.50
C TYR A 85 -36.33 59.86 6.80
N GLY A 86 -35.56 60.59 7.64
CA GLY A 86 -35.89 61.95 8.06
C GLY A 86 -36.43 62.20 9.48
N GLY A 87 -35.80 63.14 10.20
CA GLY A 87 -36.51 64.06 11.11
C GLY A 87 -36.26 63.96 12.61
N ASP A 88 -35.30 64.78 13.08
CA ASP A 88 -35.35 65.73 14.21
C ASP A 88 -35.99 65.37 15.58
N GLY A 89 -35.25 65.73 16.66
CA GLY A 89 -35.86 66.23 17.88
C GLY A 89 -35.59 65.52 19.22
N GLY A 90 -34.52 65.93 19.92
CA GLY A 90 -34.67 66.51 21.27
C GLY A 90 -34.45 65.66 22.56
N TYR A 91 -33.36 66.04 23.25
CA TYR A 91 -33.15 66.11 24.72
C TYR A 91 -32.83 64.85 25.56
N GLY A 92 -31.58 64.82 26.09
CA GLY A 92 -30.98 63.82 27.02
C GLY A 92 -31.29 64.07 28.52
N PRO A 93 -30.39 63.78 29.51
CA PRO A 93 -28.99 63.31 29.42
C PRO A 93 -28.53 62.24 30.48
N GLN A 94 -27.24 61.92 30.41
CA GLN A 94 -26.30 61.45 31.48
C GLN A 94 -26.03 59.94 31.74
N ASN A 95 -24.92 59.49 31.15
CA ASN A 95 -23.65 59.12 31.81
C ASN A 95 -23.52 57.74 32.51
N ARG A 96 -22.92 56.78 31.80
CA ARG A 96 -21.87 55.86 32.31
C ARG A 96 -21.13 55.24 31.11
N GLY A 97 -19.83 55.48 31.02
CA GLY A 97 -18.99 55.11 29.87
C GLY A 97 -18.78 53.59 29.73
N PRO A 98 -18.50 53.09 28.51
CA PRO A 98 -18.11 51.69 28.33
C PRO A 98 -16.63 51.51 28.69
N LEU A 99 -16.33 50.40 29.36
CA LEU A 99 -14.97 49.91 29.53
C LEU A 99 -14.32 49.74 28.15
N GLN A 100 -13.15 50.35 27.97
CA GLN A 100 -12.26 50.08 26.85
C GLN A 100 -11.75 48.65 26.97
N THR A 101 -12.24 47.77 26.11
CA THR A 101 -11.48 46.62 25.65
C THR A 101 -10.20 47.13 24.96
N PRO A 102 -9.03 46.49 25.17
CA PRO A 102 -7.84 46.84 24.40
C PRO A 102 -8.15 46.68 22.91
N PRO A 103 -7.63 47.56 22.04
CA PRO A 103 -7.83 47.39 20.60
C PRO A 103 -7.19 46.06 20.20
N SER A 104 -8.01 45.15 19.68
CA SER A 104 -7.53 44.01 18.92
C SER A 104 -6.72 44.57 17.75
N GLN A 105 -5.40 44.42 17.80
CA GLN A 105 -4.54 44.67 16.64
C GLN A 105 -5.14 43.90 15.46
N GLU A 106 -5.38 44.59 14.34
CA GLU A 106 -5.73 43.94 13.08
C GLU A 106 -4.63 42.90 12.79
N ARG A 107 -4.99 41.62 12.76
CA ARG A 107 -4.05 40.53 12.44
C ARG A 107 -3.56 40.74 11.02
N GLY A 108 -2.24 40.68 10.83
CA GLY A 108 -1.62 40.75 9.50
C GLY A 108 -1.97 39.54 8.65
N LEU A 109 -1.79 39.64 7.33
CA LEU A 109 -2.06 38.52 6.39
C LEU A 109 -1.10 37.35 6.66
N LEU A 110 0.11 37.62 7.13
CA LEU A 110 1.08 36.59 7.53
C LEU A 110 0.64 35.80 8.76
N GLU A 111 -0.19 36.36 9.64
CA GLU A 111 -0.75 35.65 10.80
C GLU A 111 -2.00 34.85 10.42
N GLU A 112 -2.73 35.28 9.40
CA GLU A 112 -3.92 34.60 8.89
C GLU A 112 -3.55 33.38 8.02
N TYR A 113 -2.58 33.53 7.13
CA TYR A 113 -2.19 32.52 6.13
C TYR A 113 -0.84 31.86 6.41
N GLY A 114 -0.18 32.23 7.51
CA GLY A 114 1.14 31.71 7.89
C GLY A 114 1.11 31.02 9.24
N ILE A 115 1.97 30.01 9.39
CA ILE A 115 2.20 29.30 10.64
C ILE A 115 3.59 29.68 11.16
N ASN A 116 3.62 30.29 12.34
CA ASN A 116 4.88 30.73 12.95
C ASN A 116 5.60 29.57 13.63
N ILE A 117 6.56 28.96 12.91
CA ILE A 117 7.36 27.83 13.40
C ILE A 117 8.21 28.24 14.60
N THR A 118 8.76 29.46 14.61
CA THR A 118 9.55 29.95 15.75
C THR A 118 8.76 30.08 17.06
N GLU A 119 7.46 30.36 16.98
CA GLU A 119 6.60 30.38 18.17
C GLU A 119 6.29 28.96 18.67
N ILE A 120 6.10 28.00 17.75
CA ILE A 120 5.96 26.57 18.08
C ILE A 120 7.24 26.06 18.76
N ALA A 121 8.41 26.43 18.23
CA ALA A 121 9.71 26.12 18.84
C ALA A 121 9.83 26.66 20.26
N ARG A 122 9.43 27.93 20.48
CA ARG A 122 9.47 28.59 21.79
C ARG A 122 8.58 27.90 22.83
N ARG A 123 7.48 27.27 22.40
CA ARG A 123 6.58 26.50 23.27
C ARG A 123 7.09 25.09 23.56
N GLY A 124 8.09 24.61 22.81
CA GLY A 124 8.60 23.25 22.91
C GLY A 124 7.73 22.22 22.20
N ASP A 125 6.84 22.65 21.30
CA ASP A 125 5.89 21.78 20.60
C ASP A 125 6.51 21.11 19.35
N ILE A 126 7.72 21.52 18.93
CA ILE A 126 8.47 20.94 17.80
C ILE A 126 9.09 19.59 18.19
N ASP A 127 9.12 18.64 17.25
CA ASP A 127 9.81 17.36 17.43
C ASP A 127 11.34 17.53 17.48
N PRO A 128 12.03 16.77 18.35
CA PRO A 128 13.48 16.87 18.44
C PRO A 128 14.11 16.56 17.08
N VAL A 129 14.83 17.54 16.53
CA VAL A 129 15.52 17.38 15.25
C VAL A 129 16.82 16.63 15.48
N ILE A 130 16.95 15.45 14.87
CA ILE A 130 18.06 14.52 15.10
C ILE A 130 18.78 14.25 13.78
N GLY A 131 20.12 14.33 13.81
CA GLY A 131 20.97 13.95 12.67
C GLY A 131 20.92 14.91 11.48
N ARG A 132 20.49 16.17 11.67
CA ARG A 132 20.39 17.19 10.61
C ARG A 132 21.25 18.44 10.86
N ASP A 133 22.27 18.33 11.72
CA ASP A 133 23.10 19.47 12.11
C ASP A 133 23.84 20.09 10.92
N GLU A 134 24.36 19.27 10.00
CA GLU A 134 25.10 19.75 8.82
C GLU A 134 24.20 20.56 7.88
N GLU A 135 22.99 20.07 7.60
CA GLU A 135 22.03 20.78 6.76
C GLU A 135 21.53 22.07 7.42
N ILE A 136 21.28 22.06 8.74
CA ILE A 136 20.88 23.26 9.50
C ILE A 136 21.99 24.31 9.48
N ILE A 137 23.24 23.92 9.76
CA ILE A 137 24.40 24.81 9.68
C ILE A 137 24.52 25.39 8.28
N ARG A 138 24.35 24.55 7.24
CA ARG A 138 24.41 25.00 5.85
C ARG A 138 23.32 26.01 5.50
N VAL A 139 22.09 25.80 5.99
CA VAL A 139 20.98 26.76 5.84
C VAL A 139 21.32 28.10 6.50
N ILE A 140 21.85 28.08 7.73
CA ILE A 140 22.30 29.27 8.47
C ILE A 140 23.40 30.01 7.70
N GLU A 141 24.41 29.30 7.19
CA GLU A 141 25.49 29.87 6.38
C GLU A 141 24.94 30.61 5.16
N ILE A 142 24.01 29.99 4.44
CA ILE A 142 23.40 30.56 3.23
C ILE A 142 22.59 31.80 3.58
N LEU A 143 21.73 31.74 4.59
CA LEU A 143 20.92 32.87 5.04
C LEU A 143 21.77 34.08 5.48
N ASN A 144 22.99 33.85 5.96
CA ASN A 144 23.92 34.91 6.37
C ASN A 144 24.70 35.54 5.19
N ARG A 145 24.61 34.99 3.96
CA ARG A 145 25.28 35.52 2.76
C ARG A 145 24.67 36.85 2.32
N ARG A 146 25.46 37.63 1.59
CA ARG A 146 25.02 38.88 0.94
C ARG A 146 24.27 38.64 -0.38
N THR A 147 24.64 37.59 -1.11
CA THR A 147 24.04 37.16 -2.38
C THR A 147 23.82 35.66 -2.33
N LYS A 148 22.88 35.14 -3.13
CA LYS A 148 22.44 33.72 -3.06
C LYS A 148 22.10 33.31 -1.63
N ASN A 149 21.29 34.12 -0.96
CA ASN A 149 20.96 33.99 0.46
C ASN A 149 19.62 33.31 0.74
N ASN A 150 19.01 32.70 -0.28
CA ASN A 150 17.80 31.89 -0.14
C ASN A 150 18.15 30.41 -0.31
N PRO A 151 18.27 29.62 0.78
CA PRO A 151 18.47 28.18 0.67
C PRO A 151 17.23 27.50 0.10
N VAL A 152 17.46 26.46 -0.71
CA VAL A 152 16.41 25.57 -1.21
C VAL A 152 16.81 24.15 -0.84
N LEU A 153 16.02 23.52 0.04
CA LEU A 153 16.15 22.15 0.48
C LEU A 153 15.67 21.23 -0.65
N ILE A 154 16.56 20.37 -1.13
CA ILE A 154 16.31 19.45 -2.24
C ILE A 154 16.47 18.03 -1.72
N GLY A 155 15.39 17.26 -1.80
CA GLY A 155 15.36 15.88 -1.39
C GLY A 155 14.01 15.26 -1.74
N GLU A 156 13.94 13.93 -1.70
CA GLU A 156 12.69 13.20 -1.93
C GLU A 156 11.64 13.51 -0.85
N PRO A 157 10.34 13.32 -1.11
CA PRO A 157 9.31 13.47 -0.08
C PRO A 157 9.57 12.53 1.10
N GLY A 158 9.33 13.00 2.32
CA GLY A 158 9.46 12.19 3.54
C GLY A 158 10.86 12.13 4.16
N VAL A 159 11.91 12.67 3.52
CA VAL A 159 13.29 12.64 4.10
C VAL A 159 13.51 13.58 5.28
N GLY A 160 12.54 14.45 5.59
CA GLY A 160 12.62 15.40 6.72
C GLY A 160 13.09 16.81 6.35
N LYS A 161 12.72 17.34 5.17
CA LYS A 161 13.03 18.74 4.78
C LYS A 161 12.44 19.74 5.78
N THR A 162 11.21 19.53 6.23
CA THR A 162 10.54 20.37 7.24
C THR A 162 11.28 20.35 8.58
N ALA A 163 11.83 19.20 8.98
CA ALA A 163 12.60 19.07 10.22
C ALA A 163 13.88 19.95 10.21
N VAL A 164 14.52 20.14 9.06
CA VAL A 164 15.66 21.08 8.93
C VAL A 164 15.23 22.52 9.23
N VAL A 165 14.02 22.91 8.81
CA VAL A 165 13.48 24.26 9.03
C VAL A 165 13.03 24.47 10.48
N GLU A 166 12.42 23.45 11.07
CA GLU A 166 12.12 23.40 12.49
C GLU A 166 13.40 23.49 13.34
N GLY A 167 14.46 22.80 12.93
CA GLY A 167 15.78 22.89 13.56
C GLY A 167 16.41 24.29 13.44
N LEU A 168 16.26 24.94 12.29
CA LEU A 168 16.63 26.36 12.14
C LEU A 168 15.86 27.25 13.13
N ALA A 169 14.54 27.06 13.24
CA ALA A 169 13.72 27.83 14.16
C ALA A 169 14.15 27.62 15.62
N GLN A 170 14.47 26.39 16.01
CA GLN A 170 15.00 26.06 17.33
C GLN A 170 16.34 26.76 17.60
N LYS A 171 17.30 26.71 16.66
CA LYS A 171 18.59 27.41 16.77
C LYS A 171 18.43 28.92 16.93
N ILE A 172 17.45 29.52 16.25
CA ILE A 172 17.14 30.96 16.41
C ILE A 172 16.61 31.26 17.82
N VAL A 173 15.72 30.41 18.35
CA VAL A 173 15.18 30.54 19.72
C VAL A 173 16.26 30.37 20.77
N ASP A 174 17.16 29.40 20.59
CA ASP A 174 18.26 29.12 21.51
C ASP A 174 19.38 30.19 21.44
N GLY A 175 19.34 31.07 20.43
CA GLY A 175 20.36 32.08 20.18
C GLY A 175 21.64 31.54 19.55
N ASP A 176 21.66 30.27 19.13
CA ASP A 176 22.77 29.59 18.45
C ASP A 176 22.78 29.89 16.95
N VAL A 177 22.70 31.19 16.62
CA VAL A 177 22.75 31.72 15.25
C VAL A 177 23.57 33.01 15.22
N PRO A 178 24.17 33.37 14.07
CA PRO A 178 24.83 34.66 13.91
C PRO A 178 23.90 35.84 14.21
N HIS A 179 24.46 36.97 14.68
CA HIS A 179 23.72 38.17 15.07
C HIS A 179 22.66 38.66 14.06
N LYS A 180 22.88 38.46 12.74
CA LYS A 180 21.89 38.86 11.71
C LYS A 180 20.60 38.04 11.73
N LEU A 181 20.65 36.82 12.26
CA LEU A 181 19.51 35.91 12.33
C LEU A 181 18.88 35.87 13.73
N GLN A 182 19.54 36.48 14.73
CA GLN A 182 18.98 36.59 16.06
C GLN A 182 17.67 37.38 16.04
N GLY A 183 16.66 36.86 16.74
CA GLY A 183 15.34 37.49 16.84
C GLY A 183 14.49 37.42 15.57
N LYS A 184 14.96 36.75 14.50
CA LYS A 184 14.13 36.51 13.32
C LYS A 184 13.03 35.47 13.62
N GLN A 185 11.95 35.54 12.85
CA GLN A 185 10.82 34.63 12.91
C GLN A 185 10.75 33.79 11.64
N VAL A 186 10.60 32.47 11.78
CA VAL A 186 10.39 31.55 10.66
C VAL A 186 8.89 31.32 10.52
N ILE A 187 8.33 31.71 9.37
CA ILE A 187 6.90 31.61 9.09
C ILE A 187 6.70 30.71 7.87
N ARG A 188 6.00 29.58 8.05
CA ARG A 188 5.57 28.72 6.94
C ARG A 188 4.36 29.32 6.26
N LEU A 189 4.43 29.49 4.95
CA LEU A 189 3.30 29.96 4.16
C LEU A 189 2.45 28.77 3.70
N ASP A 190 1.14 28.82 3.96
CA ASP A 190 0.19 27.89 3.35
C ASP A 190 -0.36 28.49 2.04
N VAL A 191 0.19 28.02 0.93
CA VAL A 191 -0.18 28.48 -0.42
C VAL A 191 -1.62 28.12 -0.73
N VAL A 192 -2.10 26.96 -0.29
CA VAL A 192 -3.46 26.46 -0.56
C VAL A 192 -4.50 27.38 0.09
N SER A 193 -4.24 27.80 1.33
CA SER A 193 -5.13 28.73 2.05
C SER A 193 -5.25 30.10 1.37
N LEU A 194 -4.22 30.57 0.66
CA LEU A 194 -4.29 31.85 -0.08
C LEU A 194 -5.26 31.79 -1.27
N VAL A 195 -5.43 30.60 -1.86
CA VAL A 195 -6.36 30.33 -2.97
C VAL A 195 -7.80 30.24 -2.49
N GLN A 196 -7.99 29.69 -1.29
CA GLN A 196 -9.31 29.43 -0.73
C GLN A 196 -10.12 30.73 -0.59
N GLY A 197 -11.36 30.70 -1.07
CA GLY A 197 -12.25 31.86 -1.08
C GLY A 197 -11.90 32.94 -2.11
N THR A 198 -10.93 32.71 -3.01
CA THR A 198 -10.72 33.58 -4.19
C THR A 198 -11.45 32.98 -5.40
N GLY A 199 -12.60 33.53 -5.74
CA GLY A 199 -13.37 33.07 -6.92
C GLY A 199 -12.79 33.55 -8.25
N ILE A 200 -11.80 34.46 -8.21
CA ILE A 200 -11.25 35.16 -9.37
C ILE A 200 -9.72 35.27 -9.20
N ARG A 201 -8.95 34.88 -10.22
CA ARG A 201 -7.47 34.93 -10.26
C ARG A 201 -6.87 36.26 -9.76
N GLY A 202 -7.51 37.39 -10.09
CA GLY A 202 -7.05 38.72 -9.65
C GLY A 202 -7.10 38.96 -8.13
N GLN A 203 -8.02 38.31 -7.41
CA GLN A 203 -8.10 38.43 -5.94
C GLN A 203 -6.93 37.72 -5.25
N PHE A 204 -6.49 36.59 -5.80
CA PHE A 204 -5.31 35.88 -5.33
C PHE A 204 -4.05 36.73 -5.53
N GLU A 205 -3.88 37.32 -6.73
CA GLU A 205 -2.75 38.22 -7.00
C GLU A 205 -2.75 39.43 -6.06
N GLU A 206 -3.90 40.03 -5.78
CA GLU A 206 -4.03 41.14 -4.82
C GLU A 206 -3.63 40.71 -3.39
N ARG A 207 -4.08 39.54 -2.93
CA ARG A 207 -3.69 38.98 -1.63
C ARG A 207 -2.18 38.75 -1.54
N MET A 208 -1.60 38.12 -2.57
CA MET A 208 -0.16 37.91 -2.67
C MET A 208 0.62 39.23 -2.66
N GLN A 209 0.11 40.25 -3.34
CA GLN A 209 0.76 41.55 -3.38
C GLN A 209 0.75 42.24 -2.01
N LYS A 210 -0.37 42.18 -1.28
CA LYS A 210 -0.45 42.68 0.10
C LYS A 210 0.47 41.91 1.05
N LEU A 211 0.53 40.58 0.92
CA LEU A 211 1.44 39.73 1.68
C LEU A 211 2.91 40.15 1.44
N MET A 212 3.29 40.38 0.18
CA MET A 212 4.63 40.84 -0.16
C MET A 212 4.94 42.24 0.37
N GLU A 213 3.97 43.15 0.40
CA GLU A 213 4.13 44.46 1.02
C GLU A 213 4.34 44.37 2.54
N GLU A 214 3.65 43.44 3.20
CA GLU A 214 3.83 43.16 4.62
C GLU A 214 5.25 42.61 4.89
N ILE A 215 5.70 41.63 4.11
CA ILE A 215 7.04 41.04 4.24
C ILE A 215 8.12 42.10 4.01
N ARG A 216 7.95 43.00 3.03
CA ARG A 216 8.91 44.10 2.78
C ARG A 216 9.07 45.06 3.96
N LYS A 217 8.02 45.25 4.76
CA LYS A 217 8.05 46.12 5.94
C LYS A 217 8.65 45.43 7.17
N ARG A 218 8.72 44.09 7.16
CA ARG A 218 9.14 43.25 8.27
C ARG A 218 10.46 42.53 7.97
N GLU A 219 11.57 43.15 8.37
CA GLU A 219 12.92 42.58 8.20
C GLU A 219 13.21 41.40 9.14
N ASP A 220 12.34 41.18 10.14
CA ASP A 220 12.44 40.10 11.11
C ASP A 220 11.97 38.74 10.55
N ILE A 221 11.45 38.66 9.33
CA ILE A 221 10.84 37.43 8.81
C ILE A 221 11.79 36.63 7.92
N ILE A 222 11.75 35.31 8.08
CA ILE A 222 12.23 34.30 7.14
C ILE A 222 11.00 33.49 6.71
N LEU A 223 10.68 33.52 5.42
CA LEU A 223 9.55 32.77 4.88
C LEU A 223 9.96 31.32 4.58
N PHE A 224 9.16 30.34 4.97
CA PHE A 224 9.32 28.95 4.55
C PHE A 224 8.22 28.55 3.57
N ILE A 225 8.62 27.94 2.45
CA ILE A 225 7.72 27.45 1.39
C ILE A 225 8.11 26.00 1.07
N ASP A 226 7.26 25.04 1.43
CA ASP A 226 7.57 23.60 1.33
C ASP A 226 7.57 23.07 -0.12
N GLU A 227 6.70 23.63 -0.97
CA GLU A 227 6.59 23.28 -2.38
C GLU A 227 6.80 24.52 -3.25
N ILE A 228 8.01 25.07 -3.19
CA ILE A 228 8.34 26.35 -3.85
C ILE A 228 8.09 26.32 -5.37
N HIS A 229 8.16 25.13 -5.98
CA HIS A 229 7.93 24.94 -7.40
C HIS A 229 6.48 25.24 -7.84
N GLU A 230 5.49 25.06 -6.96
CA GLU A 230 4.09 25.39 -7.26
C GLU A 230 3.91 26.90 -7.52
N ILE A 231 4.64 27.72 -6.76
CA ILE A 231 4.52 29.18 -6.83
C ILE A 231 5.42 29.76 -7.93
N VAL A 232 6.52 29.07 -8.24
CA VAL A 232 7.61 29.61 -9.07
C VAL A 232 7.65 29.00 -10.48
N GLY A 233 7.09 27.80 -10.66
CA GLY A 233 7.16 26.98 -11.88
C GLY A 233 6.16 27.32 -13.00
N ALA A 234 5.35 28.38 -12.85
CA ALA A 234 4.38 28.80 -13.86
C ALA A 234 5.07 29.47 -15.07
N GLY A 235 5.51 28.66 -16.03
CA GLY A 235 6.06 29.16 -17.29
C GLY A 235 6.08 28.15 -18.44
N SER A 236 5.60 26.93 -18.24
CA SER A 236 5.62 25.89 -19.27
C SER A 236 4.38 25.00 -19.18
N ALA A 237 3.41 25.28 -20.07
CA ALA A 237 2.36 24.39 -20.55
C ALA A 237 1.66 23.48 -19.52
N GLY A 238 0.71 24.05 -18.76
CA GLY A 238 -0.32 23.31 -18.03
C GLY A 238 -1.47 24.27 -17.69
N ASP A 239 -2.67 23.99 -18.18
CA ASP A 239 -3.83 24.90 -18.30
C ASP A 239 -4.53 25.23 -16.96
N GLY A 240 -3.78 25.34 -15.85
CA GLY A 240 -4.36 25.51 -14.51
C GLY A 240 -3.44 25.98 -13.38
N ASN A 241 -2.15 26.21 -13.59
CA ASN A 241 -1.24 26.58 -12.48
C ASN A 241 -1.31 28.06 -12.13
N MET A 242 -1.33 28.32 -10.82
CA MET A 242 -1.41 29.64 -10.20
C MET A 242 -0.16 30.47 -10.49
N ASP A 243 -0.31 31.62 -11.13
CA ASP A 243 0.83 32.43 -11.61
C ASP A 243 1.32 33.45 -10.57
N ALA A 244 1.73 32.97 -9.39
CA ALA A 244 2.37 33.81 -8.38
C ALA A 244 3.86 34.11 -8.68
N GLY A 245 4.44 33.43 -9.68
CA GLY A 245 5.82 33.61 -10.11
C GLY A 245 6.11 35.04 -10.54
N ASN A 246 5.16 35.71 -11.19
CA ASN A 246 5.31 37.11 -11.61
C ASN A 246 5.44 38.10 -10.43
N ILE A 247 4.90 37.76 -9.25
CA ILE A 247 4.98 38.60 -8.04
C ILE A 247 6.25 38.29 -7.24
N LEU A 248 6.60 37.01 -7.11
CA LEU A 248 7.76 36.58 -6.32
C LEU A 248 9.09 36.82 -7.02
N LYS A 249 9.20 36.57 -8.33
CA LYS A 249 10.46 36.70 -9.09
C LYS A 249 11.09 38.09 -8.93
N PRO A 250 10.35 39.23 -9.04
CA PRO A 250 10.94 40.54 -8.83
C PRO A 250 11.42 40.78 -7.39
N ALA A 251 10.69 40.31 -6.38
CA ALA A 251 11.06 40.48 -4.97
C ALA A 251 12.33 39.67 -4.62
N LEU A 252 12.40 38.43 -5.11
CA LEU A 252 13.59 37.58 -5.00
C LEU A 252 14.77 38.19 -5.76
N ALA A 253 14.56 38.65 -7.00
CA ALA A 253 15.58 39.27 -7.83
C ALA A 253 16.14 40.56 -7.22
N ARG A 254 15.33 41.35 -6.52
CA ARG A 254 15.77 42.55 -5.79
C ARG A 254 16.40 42.25 -4.43
N GLY A 255 16.23 41.03 -3.90
CA GLY A 255 16.73 40.63 -2.58
C GLY A 255 15.89 41.21 -1.43
N GLU A 256 14.63 41.55 -1.70
CA GLU A 256 13.66 42.08 -0.73
C GLU A 256 13.01 40.95 0.09
N LEU A 257 13.10 39.70 -0.38
CA LEU A 257 12.55 38.51 0.25
C LEU A 257 13.68 37.60 0.71
N GLN A 258 13.67 37.24 1.99
CA GLN A 258 14.52 36.19 2.56
C GLN A 258 13.64 34.97 2.85
N MET A 259 14.02 33.82 2.29
CA MET A 259 13.21 32.61 2.40
C MET A 259 14.04 31.33 2.41
N VAL A 260 13.43 30.26 2.93
CA VAL A 260 13.84 28.87 2.78
C VAL A 260 12.80 28.18 1.91
N GLY A 261 13.21 27.57 0.80
CA GLY A 261 12.34 26.74 -0.03
C GLY A 261 12.58 25.26 0.23
N ALA A 262 11.58 24.41 -0.01
CA ALA A 262 11.79 22.99 -0.22
C ALA A 262 11.14 22.56 -1.56
N THR A 263 11.67 21.49 -2.15
CA THR A 263 11.19 20.89 -3.41
C THR A 263 11.88 19.55 -3.65
N THR A 264 11.46 18.79 -4.67
CA THR A 264 12.18 17.60 -5.14
C THR A 264 13.30 17.97 -6.13
N LEU A 265 14.22 17.02 -6.38
CA LEU A 265 15.31 17.21 -7.34
C LEU A 265 14.81 17.51 -8.76
N ASN A 266 13.72 16.84 -9.16
CA ASN A 266 13.17 16.98 -10.51
C ASN A 266 12.53 18.36 -10.73
N GLU A 267 11.78 18.85 -9.75
CA GLU A 267 11.19 20.18 -9.76
C GLU A 267 12.24 21.29 -9.69
N TYR A 268 13.29 21.10 -8.87
CA TYR A 268 14.36 22.10 -8.74
C TYR A 268 15.06 22.38 -10.08
N ARG A 269 15.19 21.38 -10.96
CA ARG A 269 15.78 21.57 -12.29
C ARG A 269 15.02 22.59 -13.15
N ILE A 270 13.73 22.79 -12.90
CA ILE A 270 12.93 23.81 -13.58
C ILE A 270 13.31 25.20 -13.05
N ILE A 271 13.47 25.31 -11.73
CA ILE A 271 13.87 26.55 -11.03
C ILE A 271 15.31 26.94 -11.40
N GLU A 272 16.22 25.97 -11.48
CA GLU A 272 17.64 26.18 -11.81
C GLU A 272 17.83 26.75 -13.22
N LYS A 273 16.95 26.42 -14.17
CA LYS A 273 16.99 26.97 -15.54
C LYS A 273 16.59 28.45 -15.62
N ASP A 274 15.94 29.00 -14.59
CA ASP A 274 15.55 30.41 -14.56
C ASP A 274 16.70 31.28 -14.03
N ALA A 275 17.31 32.05 -14.94
CA ALA A 275 18.45 32.91 -14.65
C ALA A 275 18.17 33.99 -13.58
N ALA A 276 16.91 34.38 -13.33
CA ALA A 276 16.58 35.33 -12.28
C ALA A 276 16.64 34.70 -10.88
N LEU A 277 16.25 33.42 -10.77
CA LEU A 277 16.14 32.68 -9.51
C LEU A 277 17.46 32.01 -9.12
N GLU A 278 18.18 31.46 -10.09
CA GLU A 278 19.49 30.81 -9.91
C GLU A 278 20.53 31.74 -9.23
N ARG A 279 20.39 33.06 -9.44
CA ARG A 279 21.26 34.09 -8.84
C ARG A 279 20.93 34.40 -7.39
N ARG A 280 19.81 33.90 -6.86
CA ARG A 280 19.27 34.22 -5.54
C ARG A 280 19.08 33.00 -4.66
N MET A 281 18.96 31.83 -5.27
CA MET A 281 18.79 30.55 -4.60
C MET A 281 20.11 29.78 -4.51
N GLN A 282 20.25 28.97 -3.46
CA GLN A 282 21.36 28.05 -3.29
C GLN A 282 20.79 26.68 -2.88
N PRO A 283 21.10 25.59 -3.61
CA PRO A 283 20.64 24.26 -3.26
C PRO A 283 21.33 23.74 -2.00
N VAL A 284 20.56 23.05 -1.15
CA VAL A 284 21.00 22.26 0.01
C VAL A 284 20.39 20.88 -0.15
N LYS A 285 21.25 19.87 -0.35
CA LYS A 285 20.79 18.48 -0.52
C LYS A 285 20.41 17.90 0.85
N VAL A 286 19.24 17.28 0.93
CA VAL A 286 18.76 16.55 2.11
C VAL A 286 18.63 15.10 1.71
N ASP A 287 19.55 14.28 2.19
CA ASP A 287 19.61 12.86 1.85
C ASP A 287 18.74 12.02 2.79
N GLU A 288 18.28 10.87 2.29
CA GLU A 288 17.59 9.86 3.10
C GLU A 288 18.55 9.38 4.21
N PRO A 289 18.13 9.38 5.49
CA PRO A 289 18.96 8.89 6.58
C PRO A 289 19.17 7.39 6.47
N THR A 290 20.29 6.92 7.00
CA THR A 290 20.56 5.49 7.14
C THR A 290 19.58 4.85 8.12
N VAL A 291 19.51 3.52 8.11
CA VAL A 291 18.66 2.77 9.04
C VAL A 291 19.06 3.04 10.50
N GLU A 292 20.36 3.14 10.79
CA GLU A 292 20.87 3.42 12.14
C GLU A 292 20.52 4.84 12.62
N GLU A 293 20.66 5.83 11.74
CA GLU A 293 20.21 7.21 12.01
C GLU A 293 18.70 7.25 12.22
N THR A 294 17.94 6.51 11.42
CA THR A 294 16.48 6.42 11.56
C THR A 294 16.09 5.82 12.90
N ILE A 295 16.74 4.74 13.36
CA ILE A 295 16.49 4.18 14.69
C ILE A 295 16.73 5.24 15.78
N THR A 296 17.76 6.06 15.62
CA THR A 296 18.05 7.17 16.55
C THR A 296 16.96 8.24 16.52
N ILE A 297 16.47 8.62 15.33
CA ILE A 297 15.33 9.53 15.14
C ILE A 297 14.10 8.97 15.84
N LEU A 298 13.75 7.70 15.59
CA LEU A 298 12.59 7.04 16.17
C LEU A 298 12.66 6.99 17.71
N LYS A 299 13.83 6.68 18.28
CA LYS A 299 14.04 6.72 19.75
C LYS A 299 13.86 8.12 20.33
N GLY A 300 14.23 9.16 19.57
CA GLY A 300 14.06 10.54 20.00
C GLY A 300 12.62 11.02 20.04
N ILE A 301 11.80 10.59 19.08
CA ILE A 301 10.37 10.92 19.02
C ILE A 301 9.49 9.94 19.82
N GLN A 302 10.02 8.76 20.16
CA GLN A 302 9.30 7.66 20.82
C GLN A 302 8.39 8.16 21.96
N LYS A 303 8.95 8.90 22.91
CA LYS A 303 8.20 9.37 24.08
C LYS A 303 6.98 10.22 23.71
N LYS A 304 7.06 11.07 22.69
CA LYS A 304 5.93 11.88 22.24
C LYS A 304 4.80 11.02 21.68
N TYR A 305 5.13 9.98 20.91
CA TYR A 305 4.15 9.04 20.38
C TYR A 305 3.56 8.13 21.47
N GLU A 306 4.37 7.72 22.45
CA GLU A 306 3.90 6.99 23.63
C GLU A 306 2.87 7.82 24.43
N ASP A 307 3.20 9.08 24.69
CA ASP A 307 2.33 10.00 25.42
C ASP A 307 1.05 10.32 24.63
N TYR A 308 1.15 10.48 23.31
CA TYR A 308 0.02 10.80 22.43
C TYR A 308 -0.96 9.62 22.26
N HIS A 309 -0.45 8.42 22.02
CA HIS A 309 -1.28 7.22 21.81
C HIS A 309 -1.58 6.45 23.10
N HIS A 310 -0.97 6.84 24.22
CA HIS A 310 -1.05 6.11 25.49
C HIS A 310 -0.62 4.64 25.37
N VAL A 311 0.52 4.41 24.71
CA VAL A 311 1.13 3.09 24.47
C VAL A 311 2.60 3.10 24.89
N LYS A 312 3.24 1.94 24.97
CA LYS A 312 4.71 1.83 25.12
C LYS A 312 5.31 1.06 23.95
N TYR A 313 6.37 1.59 23.33
CA TYR A 313 7.09 0.88 22.28
C TYR A 313 8.29 0.14 22.88
N THR A 314 8.46 -1.11 22.50
CA THR A 314 9.69 -1.86 22.83
C THR A 314 10.85 -1.42 21.92
N ASP A 315 12.09 -1.52 22.39
CA ASP A 315 13.28 -1.25 21.56
C ASP A 315 13.26 -2.09 20.27
N ALA A 316 12.86 -3.36 20.38
CA ALA A 316 12.71 -4.27 19.23
C ALA A 316 11.66 -3.77 18.23
N ALA A 317 10.56 -3.15 18.68
CA ALA A 317 9.57 -2.56 17.78
C ALA A 317 10.12 -1.35 17.02
N ILE A 318 10.93 -0.50 17.69
CA ILE A 318 11.58 0.64 17.05
C ILE A 318 12.57 0.17 15.97
N GLU A 319 13.41 -0.80 16.31
CA GLU A 319 14.36 -1.39 15.36
C GLU A 319 13.64 -2.08 14.19
N ALA A 320 12.56 -2.80 14.47
CA ALA A 320 11.73 -3.44 13.45
C ALA A 320 11.08 -2.41 12.52
N ALA A 321 10.54 -1.30 13.05
CA ALA A 321 9.92 -0.25 12.24
C ALA A 321 10.90 0.34 11.22
N ALA A 322 12.16 0.59 11.61
CA ALA A 322 13.18 1.09 10.69
C ALA A 322 13.64 0.02 9.68
N ASN A 323 14.00 -1.18 10.16
CA ASN A 323 14.57 -2.25 9.32
C ASN A 323 13.54 -2.80 8.32
N LEU A 324 12.33 -3.11 8.80
CA LEU A 324 11.30 -3.74 7.98
C LEU A 324 10.67 -2.73 7.02
N SER A 325 10.46 -1.47 7.41
CA SER A 325 9.99 -0.45 6.45
C SER A 325 11.02 -0.21 5.34
N ASN A 326 12.32 -0.16 5.67
CA ASN A 326 13.37 -0.02 4.67
C ASN A 326 13.41 -1.20 3.69
N ARG A 327 13.07 -2.40 4.15
CA ARG A 327 13.08 -3.61 3.32
C ARG A 327 11.82 -3.79 2.49
N TYR A 328 10.64 -3.60 3.07
CA TYR A 328 9.38 -3.97 2.46
C TYR A 328 8.59 -2.79 1.88
N ILE A 329 8.86 -1.55 2.30
CA ILE A 329 8.19 -0.33 1.82
C ILE A 329 9.21 0.50 1.00
N GLN A 330 9.20 0.29 -0.32
CA GLN A 330 10.20 0.85 -1.25
C GLN A 330 9.74 2.12 -1.98
N ASP A 331 8.45 2.46 -1.91
CA ASP A 331 7.85 3.63 -2.56
C ASP A 331 7.98 4.92 -1.74
N ARG A 332 8.33 4.80 -0.46
CA ARG A 332 8.59 5.90 0.47
C ARG A 332 10.02 5.84 1.00
N PHE A 333 10.49 6.98 1.47
CA PHE A 333 11.83 7.16 2.00
C PHE A 333 11.80 7.21 3.54
N LEU A 334 12.92 6.82 4.16
CA LEU A 334 13.16 7.06 5.58
C LEU A 334 13.32 8.57 5.84
N PRO A 335 13.00 9.06 7.06
CA PRO A 335 12.43 8.32 8.18
C PRO A 335 10.89 8.19 8.13
N ASP A 336 10.22 8.91 7.23
CA ASP A 336 8.75 9.04 7.16
C ASP A 336 8.01 7.70 7.20
N LYS A 337 8.38 6.72 6.36
CA LYS A 337 7.74 5.39 6.36
C LYS A 337 7.87 4.64 7.68
N ALA A 338 8.93 4.86 8.44
CA ALA A 338 9.13 4.20 9.73
C ALA A 338 8.33 4.90 10.85
N ILE A 339 8.22 6.23 10.79
CA ILE A 339 7.39 7.02 11.70
C ILE A 339 5.90 6.67 11.50
N ASP A 340 5.46 6.57 10.25
CA ASP A 340 4.10 6.17 9.88
C ASP A 340 3.72 4.80 10.48
N LEU A 341 4.64 3.82 10.45
CA LEU A 341 4.41 2.51 11.07
C LEU A 341 4.30 2.60 12.60
N LEU A 342 5.11 3.42 13.26
CA LEU A 342 4.99 3.62 14.71
C LEU A 342 3.67 4.30 15.08
N ASP A 343 3.27 5.32 14.32
CA ASP A 343 2.04 6.05 14.52
C ASP A 343 0.82 5.14 14.34
N GLU A 344 0.79 4.36 13.26
CA GLU A 344 -0.28 3.40 12.99
C GLU A 344 -0.34 2.29 14.05
N ALA A 345 0.80 1.77 14.49
CA ALA A 345 0.85 0.80 15.57
C ALA A 345 0.32 1.37 16.88
N GLY A 346 0.65 2.63 17.18
CA GLY A 346 0.13 3.39 18.31
C GLY A 346 -1.38 3.52 18.25
N SER A 347 -1.88 4.07 17.15
CA SER A 347 -3.30 4.31 16.92
C SER A 347 -4.12 3.01 16.97
N LYS A 348 -3.67 1.95 16.29
CA LYS A 348 -4.35 0.66 16.25
C LYS A 348 -4.40 -0.01 17.62
N MET A 349 -3.33 0.11 18.41
CA MET A 349 -3.30 -0.47 19.75
C MET A 349 -4.10 0.37 20.74
N ASN A 350 -4.13 1.70 20.60
CA ASN A 350 -4.97 2.59 21.40
C ASN A 350 -6.46 2.26 21.25
N LEU A 351 -6.93 1.86 20.06
CA LEU A 351 -8.33 1.41 19.86
C LEU A 351 -8.74 0.21 20.73
N THR A 352 -7.77 -0.55 21.28
CA THR A 352 -8.07 -1.65 22.21
C THR A 352 -8.38 -1.15 23.63
N LEU A 353 -8.11 0.11 23.94
CA LEU A 353 -8.40 0.74 25.22
C LEU A 353 -9.81 1.36 25.24
N ASN A 354 -10.58 1.03 26.28
CA ASN A 354 -11.75 1.83 26.67
C ASN A 354 -11.30 2.95 27.60
N PHE A 355 -10.59 3.95 27.07
CA PHE A 355 -10.14 5.08 27.89
C PHE A 355 -11.18 6.21 27.94
N VAL A 356 -11.39 6.75 29.14
CA VAL A 356 -12.07 8.03 29.35
C VAL A 356 -11.08 8.92 30.12
N ASP A 357 -10.65 10.02 29.51
CA ASP A 357 -9.68 10.95 30.11
C ASP A 357 -10.16 11.43 31.49
N PRO A 358 -9.38 11.21 32.57
CA PRO A 358 -9.70 11.68 33.92
C PRO A 358 -10.06 13.17 33.97
N LYS A 359 -9.41 14.02 33.17
CA LYS A 359 -9.72 15.45 33.13
C LYS A 359 -11.11 15.73 32.55
N VAL A 360 -11.52 14.95 31.55
CA VAL A 360 -12.87 15.02 30.95
C VAL A 360 -13.91 14.48 31.94
N ILE A 361 -13.60 13.42 32.68
CA ILE A 361 -14.47 12.93 33.77
C ILE A 361 -14.62 14.01 34.84
N ASP A 362 -13.53 14.66 35.26
CA ASP A 362 -13.57 15.72 36.27
C ASP A 362 -14.39 16.92 35.82
N GLN A 363 -14.23 17.37 34.56
CA GLN A 363 -15.06 18.44 33.99
C GLN A 363 -16.54 18.05 33.96
N ARG A 364 -16.86 16.86 33.47
CA ARG A 364 -18.25 16.35 33.43
C ARG A 364 -18.84 16.18 34.82
N LEU A 365 -18.03 15.83 35.81
CA LEU A 365 -18.46 15.69 37.21
C LEU A 365 -18.78 17.05 37.83
N ILE A 366 -17.96 18.08 37.56
CA ILE A 366 -18.24 19.46 37.98
C ILE A 366 -19.52 19.99 37.32
N GLU A 367 -19.68 19.77 36.02
CA GLU A 367 -20.89 20.17 35.29
C GLU A 367 -22.14 19.47 35.84
N ALA A 368 -22.08 18.16 36.05
CA ALA A 368 -23.20 17.39 36.60
C ALA A 368 -23.54 17.80 38.05
N GLU A 369 -22.55 18.14 38.89
CA GLU A 369 -22.79 18.65 40.23
C GLU A 369 -23.48 20.04 40.20
N ASN A 370 -23.06 20.92 39.29
CA ASN A 370 -23.70 22.23 39.10
C ASN A 370 -25.15 22.10 38.61
N LEU A 371 -25.39 21.23 37.61
CA LEU A 371 -26.72 20.98 37.05
C LEU A 371 -27.66 20.33 38.09
N LYS A 372 -27.16 19.40 38.90
CA LYS A 372 -27.91 18.84 40.03
C LYS A 372 -28.30 19.93 41.04
N ALA A 373 -27.35 20.80 41.41
CA ALA A 373 -27.60 21.88 42.37
C ALA A 373 -28.64 22.87 41.83
N GLN A 374 -28.60 23.17 40.53
CA GLN A 374 -29.61 23.98 39.88
C GLN A 374 -31.00 23.31 39.89
N ALA A 375 -31.10 22.06 39.43
CA ALA A 375 -32.35 21.30 39.42
C ALA A 375 -32.98 21.17 40.83
N THR A 376 -32.15 21.05 41.87
CA THR A 376 -32.61 21.00 43.27
C THR A 376 -33.19 22.35 43.73
N ARG A 377 -32.64 23.49 43.28
CA ARG A 377 -33.16 24.83 43.60
C ARG A 377 -34.47 25.13 42.87
N GLU A 378 -34.63 24.55 41.68
CA GLU A 378 -35.84 24.67 40.85
C GLU A 378 -36.93 23.65 41.24
N GLU A 379 -36.69 22.84 42.30
CA GLU A 379 -37.57 21.77 42.77
C GLU A 379 -37.89 20.69 41.71
N ASP A 380 -37.05 20.56 40.69
CA ASP A 380 -37.13 19.51 39.67
C ASP A 380 -36.40 18.25 40.16
N PHE A 381 -37.09 17.49 41.01
CA PHE A 381 -36.53 16.32 41.69
C PHE A 381 -36.20 15.16 40.74
N GLU A 382 -36.88 15.06 39.58
CA GLU A 382 -36.58 14.04 38.57
C GLU A 382 -35.25 14.32 37.89
N LYS A 383 -35.00 15.56 37.45
CA LYS A 383 -33.68 15.94 36.90
C LYS A 383 -32.56 15.85 37.94
N ALA A 384 -32.84 16.22 39.19
CA ALA A 384 -31.86 16.10 40.27
C ALA A 384 -31.47 14.62 40.54
N ALA A 385 -32.42 13.69 40.44
CA ALA A 385 -32.16 12.25 40.54
C ALA A 385 -31.33 11.75 39.35
N TYR A 386 -31.66 12.16 38.13
CA TYR A 386 -30.90 11.82 36.92
C TYR A 386 -29.43 12.24 37.02
N PHE A 387 -29.14 13.50 37.38
CA PHE A 387 -27.76 13.97 37.53
C PHE A 387 -27.04 13.31 38.72
N ARG A 388 -27.75 12.97 39.81
CA ARG A 388 -27.16 12.20 40.91
C ARG A 388 -26.67 10.82 40.44
N ASP A 389 -27.45 10.14 39.63
CA ASP A 389 -27.10 8.81 39.12
C ASP A 389 -25.96 8.91 38.07
N GLN A 390 -25.94 9.97 37.25
CA GLN A 390 -24.78 10.28 36.40
C GLN A 390 -23.50 10.56 37.19
N ILE A 391 -23.57 11.33 38.28
CA ILE A 391 -22.42 11.60 39.16
C ILE A 391 -21.90 10.29 39.78
N ALA A 392 -22.79 9.37 40.19
CA ALA A 392 -22.37 8.06 40.68
C ALA A 392 -21.60 7.28 39.61
N LYS A 393 -22.11 7.27 38.37
CA LYS A 393 -21.45 6.63 37.23
C LYS A 393 -20.09 7.25 36.90
N TYR A 394 -19.98 8.58 36.89
CA TYR A 394 -18.70 9.27 36.68
C TYR A 394 -17.71 9.02 37.82
N LYS A 395 -18.17 8.95 39.08
CA LYS A 395 -17.32 8.57 40.23
C LYS A 395 -16.85 7.11 40.17
N GLU A 396 -17.65 6.20 39.62
CA GLU A 396 -17.22 4.82 39.36
C GLU A 396 -16.17 4.77 38.24
N MET A 397 -16.38 5.49 37.14
CA MET A 397 -15.40 5.60 36.05
C MET A 397 -14.08 6.24 36.53
N GLN A 398 -14.14 7.22 37.44
CA GLN A 398 -12.95 7.85 38.05
C GLN A 398 -12.16 6.89 38.96
N LYS A 399 -12.83 5.88 39.55
CA LYS A 399 -12.17 4.85 40.38
C LYS A 399 -11.43 3.81 39.54
N ASN A 400 -11.86 3.57 38.31
CA ASN A 400 -11.11 2.77 37.32
C ASN A 400 -9.93 3.60 36.76
N LYS A 401 -8.98 3.95 37.64
CA LYS A 401 -7.70 4.49 37.17
C LYS A 401 -6.96 3.38 36.46
N VAL A 402 -6.75 3.55 35.15
CA VAL A 402 -5.81 2.77 34.36
C VAL A 402 -4.46 2.84 35.06
N THR A 403 -4.03 1.72 35.64
CA THR A 403 -2.69 1.59 36.20
C THR A 403 -1.69 1.46 35.05
N ASP A 404 -0.42 1.83 35.24
CA ASP A 404 0.70 1.62 34.29
C ASP A 404 0.81 0.18 33.74
N GLN A 405 0.11 -0.78 34.35
CA GLN A 405 0.03 -2.19 33.94
C GLN A 405 -0.94 -2.45 32.78
N ASP A 406 -1.85 -1.52 32.47
CA ASP A 406 -2.84 -1.65 31.39
C ASP A 406 -2.42 -0.90 30.12
N THR A 407 -1.27 -0.22 30.13
CA THR A 407 -0.73 0.46 28.96
C THR A 407 -0.30 -0.57 27.91
N PRO A 408 -0.91 -0.56 26.70
CA PRO A 408 -0.57 -1.54 25.69
C PRO A 408 0.88 -1.42 25.24
N ILE A 409 1.54 -2.57 25.11
CA ILE A 409 2.94 -2.65 24.69
C ILE A 409 2.98 -3.06 23.22
N ILE A 410 3.63 -2.23 22.42
CA ILE A 410 3.87 -2.48 21.00
C ILE A 410 5.19 -3.24 20.86
N SER A 411 5.07 -4.46 20.34
CA SER A 411 6.18 -5.38 20.11
C SER A 411 6.57 -5.44 18.64
N GLU A 412 7.72 -6.06 18.33
CA GLU A 412 8.14 -6.37 16.95
C GLU A 412 7.01 -7.03 16.14
N LYS A 413 6.29 -7.99 16.74
CA LYS A 413 5.17 -8.70 16.09
C LYS A 413 4.03 -7.79 15.64
N THR A 414 3.78 -6.71 16.38
CA THR A 414 2.75 -5.72 16.02
C THR A 414 3.16 -4.97 14.75
N ILE A 415 4.43 -4.59 14.65
CA ILE A 415 5.00 -3.92 13.47
C ILE A 415 5.00 -4.88 12.28
N GLU A 416 5.44 -6.13 12.47
CA GLU A 416 5.40 -7.18 11.44
C GLU A 416 3.99 -7.32 10.87
N HIS A 417 2.98 -7.48 11.73
CA HIS A 417 1.59 -7.65 11.30
C HIS A 417 1.03 -6.45 10.51
N ILE A 418 1.42 -5.23 10.86
CA ILE A 418 0.99 -4.03 10.11
C ILE A 418 1.64 -4.02 8.72
N ILE A 419 2.92 -4.38 8.62
CA ILE A 419 3.61 -4.50 7.33
C ILE A 419 2.98 -5.61 6.49
N GLU A 420 2.63 -6.75 7.08
CA GLU A 420 1.92 -7.83 6.39
C GLU A 420 0.60 -7.33 5.80
N GLN A 421 -0.17 -6.56 6.56
CA GLN A 421 -1.43 -5.99 6.08
C GLN A 421 -1.24 -4.94 4.97
N LYS A 422 -0.21 -4.09 5.07
CA LYS A 422 0.08 -3.08 4.04
C LYS A 422 0.63 -3.67 2.75
N THR A 423 1.50 -4.67 2.87
CA THR A 423 2.29 -5.19 1.75
C THR A 423 1.75 -6.51 1.19
N ASN A 424 0.85 -7.19 1.91
CA ASN A 424 0.46 -8.59 1.67
C ASN A 424 1.64 -9.58 1.69
N ILE A 425 2.78 -9.18 2.25
CA ILE A 425 3.97 -10.02 2.39
C ILE A 425 3.98 -10.56 3.82
N PRO A 426 3.94 -11.89 4.06
CA PRO A 426 4.11 -12.45 5.40
C PRO A 426 5.51 -12.08 5.92
N VAL A 427 5.66 -11.61 7.16
CA VAL A 427 6.95 -11.19 7.74
C VAL A 427 7.22 -11.91 9.06
N GLY A 428 6.23 -12.07 9.93
CA GLY A 428 6.42 -12.53 11.31
C GLY A 428 6.42 -14.05 11.49
N GLU A 429 5.56 -14.79 10.79
CA GLU A 429 5.51 -16.26 10.86
C GLU A 429 6.60 -16.95 10.01
N LEU A 430 7.37 -16.17 9.24
CA LEU A 430 8.32 -16.70 8.28
C LEU A 430 9.48 -17.44 8.96
N LYS A 431 10.16 -16.91 9.97
CA LYS A 431 11.48 -17.46 10.37
C LYS A 431 11.49 -18.95 10.74
N GLU A 432 10.50 -19.43 11.51
CA GLU A 432 10.43 -20.86 11.91
C GLU A 432 9.74 -21.73 10.86
N LYS A 433 8.63 -21.27 10.26
CA LYS A 433 7.93 -22.02 9.20
C LYS A 433 8.78 -22.14 7.94
N GLU A 434 9.45 -21.06 7.54
CA GLU A 434 10.37 -21.01 6.40
C GLU A 434 11.54 -21.96 6.61
N GLN A 435 12.07 -22.09 7.84
CA GLN A 435 13.12 -23.06 8.10
C GLN A 435 12.64 -24.50 7.87
N SER A 436 11.46 -24.86 8.37
CA SER A 436 10.86 -26.18 8.13
C SER A 436 10.57 -26.41 6.65
N GLN A 437 9.97 -25.42 5.98
CA GLN A 437 9.69 -25.45 4.53
C GLN A 437 10.97 -25.64 3.73
N LEU A 438 12.05 -24.92 4.06
CA LEU A 438 13.33 -25.06 3.37
C LEU A 438 13.96 -26.44 3.56
N ILE A 439 13.77 -27.08 4.72
CA ILE A 439 14.26 -28.45 4.98
C ILE A 439 13.55 -29.46 4.07
N HIS A 440 12.23 -29.37 3.96
CA HIS A 440 11.38 -30.32 3.23
C HIS A 440 11.12 -29.94 1.76
N LEU A 441 11.56 -28.75 1.32
CA LEU A 441 11.32 -28.21 -0.03
C LEU A 441 11.53 -29.22 -1.17
N ALA A 442 12.60 -30.02 -1.11
CA ALA A 442 12.86 -31.00 -2.17
C ALA A 442 11.84 -32.14 -2.19
N GLU A 443 11.37 -32.59 -1.03
CA GLU A 443 10.38 -33.65 -0.89
C GLU A 443 9.01 -33.16 -1.38
N ASP A 444 8.62 -31.96 -0.95
CA ASP A 444 7.33 -31.33 -1.33
C ASP A 444 7.24 -31.08 -2.84
N LEU A 445 8.35 -30.60 -3.45
CA LEU A 445 8.44 -30.40 -4.89
C LEU A 445 8.39 -31.73 -5.66
N LYS A 446 9.04 -32.80 -5.17
CA LYS A 446 9.05 -34.13 -5.82
C LYS A 446 7.67 -34.79 -5.80
N ALA A 447 6.81 -34.45 -4.84
CA ALA A 447 5.44 -34.95 -4.81
C ALA A 447 4.60 -34.47 -6.01
N HIS A 448 4.95 -33.30 -6.58
CA HIS A 448 4.20 -32.68 -7.68
C HIS A 448 4.96 -32.68 -9.01
N VAL A 449 6.29 -32.67 -8.98
CA VAL A 449 7.16 -32.60 -10.17
C VAL A 449 7.78 -33.96 -10.44
N ILE A 450 7.20 -34.69 -11.37
CA ILE A 450 7.57 -36.08 -11.66
C ILE A 450 8.74 -36.18 -12.65
N GLY A 451 9.72 -37.02 -12.31
CA GLY A 451 10.79 -37.42 -13.22
C GLY A 451 11.93 -36.42 -13.34
N GLN A 452 12.01 -35.42 -12.46
CA GLN A 452 13.02 -34.35 -12.46
C GLN A 452 13.72 -34.20 -11.11
N ASP A 453 13.92 -35.30 -10.39
CA ASP A 453 14.46 -35.30 -9.02
C ASP A 453 15.81 -34.56 -8.90
N GLU A 454 16.70 -34.75 -9.88
CA GLU A 454 18.01 -34.09 -9.91
C GLU A 454 17.88 -32.57 -10.07
N ALA A 455 16.90 -32.11 -10.86
CA ALA A 455 16.62 -30.69 -11.03
C ALA A 455 16.10 -30.09 -9.73
N VAL A 456 15.14 -30.77 -9.09
CA VAL A 456 14.57 -30.37 -7.79
C VAL A 456 15.65 -30.29 -6.71
N ASP A 457 16.51 -31.30 -6.60
CA ASP A 457 17.57 -31.33 -5.59
C ASP A 457 18.59 -30.20 -5.77
N LYS A 458 18.97 -29.91 -7.02
CA LYS A 458 19.88 -28.78 -7.34
C LYS A 458 19.27 -27.43 -6.95
N ILE A 459 18.01 -27.20 -7.29
CA ILE A 459 17.29 -25.96 -6.97
C ILE A 459 17.12 -25.81 -5.46
N ALA A 460 16.58 -26.83 -4.78
CA ALA A 460 16.34 -26.80 -3.35
C ALA A 460 17.64 -26.58 -2.56
N LYS A 461 18.77 -27.14 -3.03
CA LYS A 461 20.09 -26.89 -2.42
C LYS A 461 20.56 -25.45 -2.61
N ALA A 462 20.39 -24.88 -3.81
CA ALA A 462 20.80 -23.51 -4.10
C ALA A 462 19.96 -22.47 -3.31
N ILE A 463 18.63 -22.65 -3.27
CA ILE A 463 17.73 -21.78 -2.52
C ILE A 463 18.05 -21.82 -1.02
N ARG A 464 18.20 -23.02 -0.45
CA ARG A 464 18.60 -23.18 0.96
C ARG A 464 19.89 -22.42 1.28
N ARG A 465 20.93 -22.58 0.45
CA ARG A 465 22.23 -21.91 0.63
C ARG A 465 22.09 -20.39 0.67
N ASN A 466 21.34 -19.82 -0.26
CA ASN A 466 21.17 -18.37 -0.33
C ASN A 466 20.30 -17.86 0.84
N ARG A 467 19.31 -18.64 1.27
CA ARG A 467 18.44 -18.26 2.40
C ARG A 467 19.09 -18.27 3.77
N VAL A 468 20.05 -19.16 4.01
CA VAL A 468 20.83 -19.16 5.27
C VAL A 468 21.95 -18.12 5.29
N GLY A 469 21.99 -17.19 4.33
CA GLY A 469 22.98 -16.11 4.27
C GLY A 469 24.37 -16.54 3.80
N LEU A 470 24.50 -17.76 3.23
CA LEU A 470 25.76 -18.25 2.63
C LEU A 470 25.87 -17.89 1.13
N GLY A 471 24.91 -17.12 0.61
CA GLY A 471 24.94 -16.56 -0.75
C GLY A 471 25.63 -15.20 -0.80
N THR A 472 25.87 -14.69 -2.01
CA THR A 472 26.41 -13.34 -2.20
C THR A 472 25.36 -12.29 -1.78
N PRO A 473 25.71 -11.29 -0.97
CA PRO A 473 24.78 -10.25 -0.57
C PRO A 473 24.31 -9.44 -1.78
N ASN A 474 23.12 -8.84 -1.67
CA ASN A 474 22.50 -7.99 -2.70
C ASN A 474 22.10 -8.68 -4.02
N ARG A 475 22.06 -10.02 -4.08
CA ARG A 475 21.55 -10.76 -5.24
C ARG A 475 20.13 -11.26 -5.00
N PRO A 476 19.38 -11.66 -6.04
CA PRO A 476 18.12 -12.38 -5.89
C PRO A 476 18.29 -13.64 -5.03
N ILE A 477 17.20 -14.13 -4.42
CA ILE A 477 17.19 -15.34 -3.57
C ILE A 477 17.76 -16.53 -4.34
N GLY A 478 17.45 -16.62 -5.62
CA GLY A 478 18.02 -17.62 -6.51
C GLY A 478 17.79 -17.25 -7.95
N SER A 479 18.77 -17.54 -8.79
CA SER A 479 18.73 -17.34 -10.22
C SER A 479 19.02 -18.65 -10.94
N PHE A 480 18.09 -19.11 -11.77
CA PHE A 480 18.18 -20.41 -12.43
C PHE A 480 17.90 -20.32 -13.93
N LEU A 481 18.65 -21.10 -14.70
CA LEU A 481 18.39 -21.33 -16.13
C LEU A 481 17.92 -22.78 -16.32
N PHE A 482 16.66 -22.97 -16.65
CA PHE A 482 16.03 -24.27 -16.88
C PHE A 482 16.14 -24.68 -18.34
N VAL A 483 16.85 -25.76 -18.61
CA VAL A 483 17.22 -26.20 -19.96
C VAL A 483 16.65 -27.60 -20.21
N GLY A 484 16.05 -27.84 -21.37
CA GLY A 484 15.49 -29.15 -21.70
C GLY A 484 14.37 -29.11 -22.75
N PRO A 485 13.73 -30.24 -23.08
CA PRO A 485 12.67 -30.29 -24.11
C PRO A 485 11.41 -29.53 -23.68
N THR A 486 10.53 -29.24 -24.63
CA THR A 486 9.20 -28.72 -24.29
C THR A 486 8.36 -29.78 -23.59
N GLY A 487 7.55 -29.37 -22.61
CA GLY A 487 6.57 -30.25 -21.97
C GLY A 487 7.12 -31.24 -20.93
N VAL A 488 8.35 -31.05 -20.45
CA VAL A 488 8.99 -31.92 -19.42
C VAL A 488 8.83 -31.42 -17.98
N GLY A 489 8.19 -30.27 -17.77
CA GLY A 489 7.86 -29.76 -16.42
C GLY A 489 8.58 -28.49 -15.94
N LYS A 490 9.30 -27.75 -16.80
CA LYS A 490 10.01 -26.50 -16.40
C LYS A 490 9.10 -25.46 -15.75
N THR A 491 7.98 -25.16 -16.42
CA THR A 491 6.97 -24.21 -15.93
C THR A 491 6.24 -24.75 -14.71
N GLU A 492 6.00 -26.06 -14.64
CA GLU A 492 5.34 -26.69 -13.50
C GLU A 492 6.22 -26.59 -12.24
N LEU A 493 7.52 -26.88 -12.35
CA LEU A 493 8.45 -26.71 -11.23
C LEU A 493 8.50 -25.26 -10.75
N SER A 494 8.45 -24.29 -11.66
CA SER A 494 8.41 -22.86 -11.31
C SER A 494 7.13 -22.51 -10.54
N LYS A 495 5.99 -23.06 -10.98
CA LYS A 495 4.69 -22.85 -10.33
C LYS A 495 4.64 -23.49 -8.95
N GLN A 496 5.12 -24.73 -8.81
CA GLN A 496 5.17 -25.41 -7.50
C GLN A 496 6.13 -24.70 -6.55
N LEU A 497 7.26 -24.21 -7.05
CA LEU A 497 8.17 -23.40 -6.25
C LEU A 497 7.54 -22.10 -5.76
N ALA A 498 6.69 -21.46 -6.57
CA ALA A 498 5.93 -20.29 -6.16
C ALA A 498 4.94 -20.62 -5.01
N ILE A 499 4.25 -21.75 -5.11
CA ILE A 499 3.30 -22.20 -4.08
C ILE A 499 4.02 -22.52 -2.78
N GLU A 500 5.12 -23.29 -2.83
CA GLU A 500 5.84 -23.73 -1.62
C GLU A 500 6.55 -22.59 -0.89
N LEU A 501 7.15 -21.64 -1.62
CA LEU A 501 7.95 -20.57 -1.01
C LEU A 501 7.20 -19.25 -0.80
N PHE A 502 6.15 -19.00 -1.58
CA PHE A 502 5.39 -17.76 -1.57
C PHE A 502 3.90 -17.97 -1.25
N GLY A 503 3.47 -19.20 -0.98
CA GLY A 503 2.11 -19.57 -0.57
C GLY A 503 1.06 -19.56 -1.69
N SER A 504 1.36 -18.94 -2.84
CA SER A 504 0.41 -18.82 -3.95
C SER A 504 1.11 -18.93 -5.31
N ALA A 505 0.40 -19.52 -6.27
CA ALA A 505 0.81 -19.51 -7.67
C ALA A 505 0.74 -18.10 -8.30
N ASP A 506 -0.06 -17.19 -7.73
CA ASP A 506 -0.21 -15.81 -8.23
C ASP A 506 1.03 -14.95 -7.92
N SER A 507 1.86 -15.39 -6.98
CA SER A 507 3.17 -14.80 -6.69
C SER A 507 4.20 -15.08 -7.81
N MET A 508 3.83 -15.87 -8.82
CA MET A 508 4.63 -16.08 -10.03
C MET A 508 4.29 -15.04 -11.11
N ILE A 509 5.25 -14.16 -11.40
CA ILE A 509 5.17 -13.20 -12.49
C ILE A 509 5.79 -13.83 -13.74
N ARG A 510 4.95 -14.18 -14.71
CA ARG A 510 5.39 -14.80 -15.98
C ARG A 510 5.49 -13.77 -17.11
N PHE A 511 6.58 -13.86 -17.87
CA PHE A 511 6.79 -13.14 -19.14
C PHE A 511 7.15 -14.12 -20.24
N ASP A 512 6.46 -14.05 -21.38
CA ASP A 512 6.80 -14.80 -22.59
C ASP A 512 7.81 -13.99 -23.41
N MET A 513 9.03 -14.52 -23.56
CA MET A 513 10.12 -13.84 -24.26
C MET A 513 9.89 -13.74 -25.78
N SER A 514 8.91 -14.47 -26.33
CA SER A 514 8.44 -14.29 -27.71
C SER A 514 7.78 -12.93 -27.94
N GLU A 515 7.23 -12.29 -26.90
CA GLU A 515 6.71 -10.91 -26.99
C GLU A 515 7.84 -9.86 -27.03
N TYR A 516 9.06 -10.27 -26.67
CA TYR A 516 10.22 -9.40 -26.50
C TYR A 516 11.32 -9.60 -27.57
N MET A 517 10.94 -10.13 -28.73
CA MET A 517 11.87 -10.40 -29.85
C MET A 517 12.45 -9.13 -30.49
N GLU A 518 11.68 -8.03 -30.47
CA GLU A 518 12.05 -6.79 -31.15
C GLU A 518 12.65 -5.77 -30.20
N LYS A 519 13.64 -4.99 -30.64
CA LYS A 519 14.36 -4.04 -29.77
C LYS A 519 13.46 -3.06 -29.01
N HIS A 520 12.39 -2.56 -29.62
CA HIS A 520 11.49 -1.58 -28.99
C HIS A 520 10.54 -2.21 -27.94
N SER A 521 10.32 -3.52 -27.99
CA SER A 521 9.50 -4.23 -27.00
C SER A 521 10.17 -4.30 -25.62
N VAL A 522 11.50 -4.19 -25.56
CA VAL A 522 12.28 -4.16 -24.30
C VAL A 522 11.87 -2.99 -23.41
N ALA A 523 11.50 -1.86 -24.01
CA ALA A 523 10.99 -0.70 -23.29
C ALA A 523 9.69 -0.99 -22.53
N LYS A 524 8.91 -2.02 -22.91
CA LYS A 524 7.71 -2.41 -22.15
C LYS A 524 8.06 -3.02 -20.79
N LEU A 525 9.24 -3.63 -20.63
CA LEU A 525 9.67 -4.23 -19.35
C LEU A 525 10.05 -3.15 -18.34
N VAL A 526 10.81 -2.14 -18.77
CA VAL A 526 11.42 -1.11 -17.88
C VAL A 526 10.79 0.27 -17.99
N GLY A 527 9.89 0.49 -18.95
CA GLY A 527 9.38 1.81 -19.30
C GLY A 527 10.18 2.47 -20.41
N ALA A 528 9.54 3.35 -21.18
CA ALA A 528 10.22 4.10 -22.23
C ALA A 528 11.13 5.19 -21.61
N PRO A 529 12.25 5.54 -22.25
CA PRO A 529 13.10 6.63 -21.78
C PRO A 529 12.45 8.02 -22.02
N PRO A 530 12.92 9.09 -21.34
CA PRO A 530 12.38 10.43 -21.51
C PRO A 530 12.38 10.89 -22.98
N GLY A 531 11.23 11.41 -23.44
CA GLY A 531 11.06 11.91 -24.80
C GLY A 531 10.50 10.90 -25.82
N TYR A 532 10.19 9.67 -25.39
CA TYR A 532 9.52 8.66 -26.22
C TYR A 532 8.05 8.48 -25.80
N VAL A 533 7.20 8.06 -26.75
CA VAL A 533 5.79 7.71 -26.46
C VAL A 533 5.76 6.54 -25.46
N GLY A 534 5.01 6.70 -24.36
CA GLY A 534 4.97 5.71 -23.27
C GLY A 534 5.96 5.99 -22.14
N TYR A 535 6.60 7.17 -22.08
CA TYR A 535 7.45 7.57 -20.94
C TYR A 535 6.67 7.60 -19.61
N ASP A 536 5.41 8.02 -19.66
CA ASP A 536 4.53 8.05 -18.49
C ASP A 536 3.99 6.65 -18.12
N GLU A 537 4.15 5.66 -19.00
CA GLU A 537 3.78 4.27 -18.73
C GLU A 537 4.90 3.57 -17.95
N ALA A 538 4.57 3.11 -16.76
CA ALA A 538 5.52 2.41 -15.91
C ALA A 538 5.82 0.99 -16.45
N GLY A 539 7.07 0.55 -16.34
CA GLY A 539 7.53 -0.72 -16.88
C GLY A 539 6.79 -1.92 -16.30
N GLN A 540 6.42 -2.88 -17.14
CA GLN A 540 5.65 -4.05 -16.70
C GLN A 540 6.41 -4.93 -15.70
N LEU A 541 7.73 -5.05 -15.86
CA LEU A 541 8.57 -5.81 -14.93
C LEU A 541 8.79 -5.02 -13.64
N THR A 542 9.23 -3.77 -13.79
CA THR A 542 9.60 -2.92 -12.66
C THR A 542 8.39 -2.64 -11.76
N GLU A 543 7.20 -2.39 -12.31
CA GLU A 543 6.00 -2.19 -11.50
C GLU A 543 5.51 -3.44 -10.79
N LYS A 544 5.47 -4.59 -11.49
CA LYS A 544 4.99 -5.84 -10.87
C LYS A 544 5.90 -6.27 -9.73
N VAL A 545 7.22 -6.13 -9.89
CA VAL A 545 8.20 -6.45 -8.84
C VAL A 545 8.19 -5.38 -7.75
N ARG A 546 7.97 -4.11 -8.07
CA ARG A 546 7.81 -3.06 -7.05
C ARG A 546 6.60 -3.30 -6.15
N ARG A 547 5.46 -3.74 -6.72
CA ARG A 547 4.24 -4.05 -5.96
C ARG A 547 4.37 -5.36 -5.18
N ASN A 548 5.01 -6.37 -5.78
CA ASN A 548 5.23 -7.68 -5.18
C ASN A 548 6.74 -8.06 -5.24
N PRO A 549 7.58 -7.48 -4.36
CA PRO A 549 9.03 -7.79 -4.33
C PRO A 549 9.31 -9.25 -4.00
N TYR A 550 8.42 -9.85 -3.20
CA TYR A 550 8.44 -11.26 -2.83
C TYR A 550 7.73 -12.09 -3.90
N SER A 551 8.43 -12.39 -5.00
CA SER A 551 7.84 -13.08 -6.15
C SER A 551 8.81 -14.00 -6.88
N LEU A 552 8.24 -14.91 -7.66
CA LEU A 552 8.98 -15.72 -8.62
C LEU A 552 8.81 -15.11 -10.02
N ILE A 553 9.90 -14.69 -10.64
CA ILE A 553 9.90 -14.12 -11.98
C ILE A 553 10.28 -15.21 -12.97
N LEU A 554 9.34 -15.58 -13.84
CA LEU A 554 9.54 -16.59 -14.88
C LEU A 554 9.68 -15.91 -16.25
N LEU A 555 10.85 -16.04 -16.87
CA LEU A 555 11.13 -15.63 -18.24
C LEU A 555 11.12 -16.87 -19.14
N ASP A 556 10.04 -17.07 -19.87
CA ASP A 556 9.83 -18.29 -20.66
C ASP A 556 10.44 -18.14 -22.06
N GLU A 557 11.19 -19.14 -22.52
CA GLU A 557 11.82 -19.20 -23.86
C GLU A 557 12.81 -18.04 -24.14
N VAL A 558 13.73 -17.80 -23.21
CA VAL A 558 14.65 -16.65 -23.24
C VAL A 558 15.56 -16.59 -24.47
N GLU A 559 15.78 -17.70 -25.17
CA GLU A 559 16.50 -17.73 -26.45
C GLU A 559 15.82 -16.95 -27.57
N LYS A 560 14.51 -16.63 -27.44
CA LYS A 560 13.76 -15.86 -28.43
C LYS A 560 13.84 -14.35 -28.18
N ALA A 561 14.19 -13.91 -26.98
CA ALA A 561 14.25 -12.49 -26.66
C ALA A 561 15.33 -11.75 -27.46
N HIS A 562 15.15 -10.45 -27.63
CA HIS A 562 16.21 -9.57 -28.09
C HIS A 562 17.40 -9.57 -27.08
N PRO A 563 18.67 -9.52 -27.53
CA PRO A 563 19.85 -9.52 -26.64
C PRO A 563 19.84 -8.42 -25.57
N ASP A 564 19.25 -7.26 -25.84
CA ASP A 564 19.11 -6.15 -24.88
C ASP A 564 18.33 -6.56 -23.61
N VAL A 565 17.40 -7.53 -23.70
CA VAL A 565 16.72 -8.10 -22.52
C VAL A 565 17.73 -8.81 -21.62
N MET A 566 18.65 -9.58 -22.20
CA MET A 566 19.67 -10.29 -21.44
C MET A 566 20.64 -9.33 -20.75
N HIS A 567 21.06 -8.28 -21.46
CA HIS A 567 21.92 -7.23 -20.90
C HIS A 567 21.28 -6.52 -19.72
N MET A 568 19.98 -6.22 -19.80
CA MET A 568 19.21 -5.66 -18.69
C MET A 568 19.21 -6.60 -17.48
N PHE A 569 19.00 -7.91 -17.68
CA PHE A 569 18.98 -8.88 -16.60
C PHE A 569 20.36 -9.17 -15.99
N LEU A 570 21.48 -8.85 -16.64
CA LEU A 570 22.81 -8.94 -16.01
C LEU A 570 22.86 -8.10 -14.72
N GLN A 571 22.38 -6.85 -14.77
CA GLN A 571 22.33 -5.97 -13.59
C GLN A 571 21.43 -6.55 -12.49
N VAL A 572 20.30 -7.14 -12.87
CA VAL A 572 19.37 -7.77 -11.93
C VAL A 572 20.01 -8.98 -11.25
N LEU A 573 20.73 -9.81 -12.01
CA LEU A 573 21.39 -11.01 -11.49
C LEU A 573 22.63 -10.68 -10.64
N ASP A 574 23.32 -9.56 -10.88
CA ASP A 574 24.52 -9.14 -10.13
C ASP A 574 24.19 -8.28 -8.90
N ASP A 575 23.40 -7.22 -9.08
CA ASP A 575 23.14 -6.21 -8.05
C ASP A 575 21.75 -6.35 -7.41
N GLY A 576 20.92 -7.27 -7.89
CA GLY A 576 19.56 -7.46 -7.37
C GLY A 576 18.70 -6.21 -7.50
N ARG A 577 18.95 -5.36 -8.50
CA ARG A 577 18.19 -4.12 -8.72
C ARG A 577 18.08 -3.78 -10.19
N LEU A 578 17.04 -3.04 -10.55
CA LEU A 578 16.84 -2.50 -11.89
C LEU A 578 16.32 -1.07 -11.79
N THR A 579 16.89 -0.16 -12.58
CA THR A 579 16.38 1.21 -12.68
C THR A 579 15.47 1.33 -13.90
N ASP A 580 14.27 1.82 -13.69
CA ASP A 580 13.27 2.01 -14.74
C ASP A 580 13.53 3.26 -15.60
N GLY A 581 12.74 3.45 -16.65
CA GLY A 581 12.86 4.62 -17.55
C GLY A 581 12.61 5.97 -16.86
N GLN A 582 11.97 5.98 -15.70
CA GLN A 582 11.69 7.17 -14.88
C GLN A 582 12.77 7.42 -13.82
N GLY A 583 13.80 6.56 -13.74
CA GLY A 583 14.89 6.67 -12.78
C GLY A 583 14.59 6.04 -11.41
N ARG A 584 13.45 5.34 -11.25
CA ARG A 584 13.12 4.63 -10.01
C ARG A 584 13.89 3.32 -9.97
N THR A 585 14.47 2.99 -8.82
CA THR A 585 15.21 1.74 -8.64
C THR A 585 14.35 0.72 -7.92
N VAL A 586 14.14 -0.44 -8.55
CA VAL A 586 13.36 -1.57 -8.02
C VAL A 586 14.31 -2.65 -7.53
N SER A 587 14.05 -3.19 -6.34
CA SER A 587 14.82 -4.28 -5.73
C SER A 587 14.26 -5.65 -6.15
N PHE A 588 15.15 -6.56 -6.50
CA PHE A 588 14.91 -7.97 -6.85
C PHE A 588 15.55 -8.93 -5.84
N LYS A 589 16.10 -8.41 -4.74
CA LYS A 589 16.80 -9.21 -3.72
C LYS A 589 15.92 -10.27 -3.05
N ASP A 590 14.62 -10.00 -2.99
CA ASP A 590 13.61 -10.90 -2.41
C ASP A 590 12.85 -11.71 -3.49
N ALA A 591 13.34 -11.71 -4.74
CA ALA A 591 12.76 -12.47 -5.84
C ALA A 591 13.57 -13.73 -6.18
N ILE A 592 12.89 -14.73 -6.75
CA ILE A 592 13.53 -15.86 -7.45
C ILE A 592 13.38 -15.62 -8.95
N ILE A 593 14.48 -15.71 -9.69
CA ILE A 593 14.49 -15.52 -11.15
C ILE A 593 14.70 -16.87 -11.82
N ILE A 594 13.72 -17.29 -12.60
CA ILE A 594 13.80 -18.50 -13.41
C ILE A 594 13.71 -18.10 -14.88
N MET A 595 14.68 -18.53 -15.66
CA MET A 595 14.64 -18.42 -17.11
C MET A 595 14.52 -19.81 -17.69
N THR A 596 13.63 -20.01 -18.66
CA THR A 596 13.54 -21.29 -19.38
C THR A 596 14.16 -21.15 -20.75
N SER A 597 14.80 -22.21 -21.23
CA SER A 597 15.27 -22.29 -22.59
C SER A 597 15.12 -23.69 -23.17
N ASN A 598 14.68 -23.77 -24.43
CA ASN A 598 14.62 -25.02 -25.18
C ASN A 598 15.91 -25.31 -25.95
N ALA A 599 16.88 -24.40 -25.91
CA ALA A 599 18.23 -24.61 -26.43
C ALA A 599 18.88 -25.85 -25.76
N GLY A 600 19.69 -26.61 -26.49
CA GLY A 600 20.32 -27.83 -25.94
C GLY A 600 19.61 -29.15 -26.25
N THR A 601 18.50 -29.13 -27.01
CA THR A 601 17.66 -30.32 -27.28
C THR A 601 17.67 -30.75 -28.75
N GLY A 602 18.24 -29.92 -29.61
CA GLY A 602 18.20 -30.07 -31.05
C GLY A 602 19.49 -30.69 -31.59
N LYS A 603 19.66 -32.01 -31.38
CA LYS A 603 20.53 -32.98 -32.10
C LYS A 603 21.19 -33.99 -31.15
N ALA A 604 20.38 -34.81 -30.48
CA ALA A 604 20.81 -36.18 -30.22
C ALA A 604 20.55 -37.04 -31.47
N GLU A 605 21.11 -36.67 -32.63
CA GLU A 605 21.32 -37.71 -33.65
C GLU A 605 22.34 -38.66 -33.04
N ALA A 606 21.90 -39.90 -32.78
CA ALA A 606 22.78 -40.97 -32.40
C ALA A 606 23.84 -41.11 -33.50
N SER A 607 25.01 -40.48 -33.32
CA SER A 607 26.17 -40.71 -34.17
C SER A 607 26.67 -42.12 -33.84
N VAL A 608 26.05 -43.13 -34.45
CA VAL A 608 26.52 -44.50 -34.40
C VAL A 608 27.78 -44.56 -35.28
N GLY A 609 28.92 -44.19 -34.69
CA GLY A 609 30.20 -44.13 -35.38
C GLY A 609 31.35 -44.01 -34.40
N PHE A 610 32.34 -44.90 -34.55
CA PHE A 610 33.53 -45.09 -33.69
C PHE A 610 34.49 -43.87 -33.57
N GLY A 611 34.07 -42.66 -33.96
CA GLY A 611 34.88 -41.44 -33.92
C GLY A 611 34.61 -40.48 -32.74
N ALA A 612 33.41 -40.51 -32.13
CA ALA A 612 33.02 -39.52 -31.12
C ALA A 612 33.81 -39.63 -29.79
N ALA A 613 34.37 -40.80 -29.49
CA ALA A 613 35.17 -41.00 -28.28
C ALA A 613 36.57 -40.37 -28.33
N ARG A 614 37.06 -39.93 -29.52
CA ARG A 614 38.43 -39.43 -29.69
C ARG A 614 38.60 -37.91 -29.54
N GLU A 615 37.53 -37.13 -29.58
CA GLU A 615 37.62 -35.65 -29.52
C GLU A 615 37.35 -35.05 -28.13
N GLY A 616 36.95 -35.83 -27.12
CA GLY A 616 36.67 -35.28 -25.78
C GLY A 616 35.51 -34.27 -25.73
N ARG A 617 34.86 -34.00 -26.87
CA ARG A 617 33.58 -33.29 -26.95
C ARG A 617 32.50 -34.25 -26.51
N THR A 618 32.35 -34.43 -25.20
CA THR A 618 31.02 -34.73 -24.67
C THR A 618 30.10 -33.65 -25.25
N ASN A 619 29.04 -34.05 -25.96
CA ASN A 619 27.93 -33.18 -26.36
C ASN A 619 27.27 -32.62 -25.09
N SER A 620 27.95 -31.71 -24.40
CA SER A 620 27.49 -31.15 -23.15
C SER A 620 26.47 -30.08 -23.50
N VAL A 621 25.32 -30.09 -22.85
CA VAL A 621 24.27 -29.07 -22.95
C VAL A 621 24.84 -27.65 -22.87
N LEU A 622 25.90 -27.45 -22.08
CA LEU A 622 26.67 -26.20 -21.96
C LEU A 622 27.25 -25.69 -23.30
N GLY A 623 27.70 -26.59 -24.18
CA GLY A 623 28.25 -26.24 -25.49
C GLY A 623 27.19 -25.77 -26.47
N GLU A 624 25.98 -26.35 -26.41
CA GLU A 624 24.85 -25.91 -27.24
C GLU A 624 24.25 -24.58 -26.73
N LEU A 625 24.25 -24.37 -25.42
CA LEU A 625 23.83 -23.10 -24.81
C LEU A 625 24.73 -21.92 -25.21
N GLY A 626 26.03 -22.17 -25.41
CA GLY A 626 27.00 -21.14 -25.83
C GLY A 626 26.70 -20.51 -27.19
N ASN A 627 25.83 -21.11 -28.01
CA ASN A 627 25.38 -20.52 -29.28
C ASN A 627 24.32 -19.43 -29.09
N PHE A 628 23.58 -19.47 -27.98
CA PHE A 628 22.47 -18.55 -27.70
C PHE A 628 22.81 -17.55 -26.59
N PHE A 629 23.64 -17.96 -25.63
CA PHE A 629 23.92 -17.18 -24.43
C PHE A 629 25.42 -16.95 -24.25
N SER A 630 25.78 -15.73 -23.85
CA SER A 630 27.18 -15.40 -23.56
C SER A 630 27.66 -16.12 -22.29
N PRO A 631 28.95 -16.47 -22.20
CA PRO A 631 29.52 -17.02 -20.96
C PRO A 631 29.32 -16.10 -19.75
N GLU A 632 29.38 -14.78 -19.97
CA GLU A 632 29.12 -13.78 -18.93
C GLU A 632 27.72 -13.96 -18.32
N PHE A 633 26.70 -14.10 -19.16
CA PHE A 633 25.31 -14.29 -18.72
C PHE A 633 25.12 -15.63 -18.00
N MET A 634 25.67 -16.72 -18.54
CA MET A 634 25.56 -18.05 -17.92
C MET A 634 26.21 -18.11 -16.54
N ASN A 635 27.35 -17.44 -16.35
CA ASN A 635 28.06 -17.40 -15.07
C ASN A 635 27.35 -16.57 -14.00
N ARG A 636 26.28 -15.85 -14.34
CA ARG A 636 25.47 -15.11 -13.35
C ARG A 636 24.42 -15.98 -12.68
N PHE A 637 24.07 -17.15 -13.20
CA PHE A 637 23.08 -18.01 -12.55
C PHE A 637 23.66 -18.76 -11.34
N ASP A 638 22.86 -18.94 -10.30
CA ASP A 638 23.18 -19.82 -9.17
C ASP A 638 23.21 -21.31 -9.58
N GLY A 639 22.49 -21.65 -10.66
CA GLY A 639 22.52 -22.98 -11.26
C GLY A 639 21.88 -23.05 -12.63
N ILE A 640 22.51 -23.81 -13.53
CA ILE A 640 21.89 -24.26 -14.79
C ILE A 640 21.29 -25.63 -14.51
N ILE A 641 19.97 -25.73 -14.67
CA ILE A 641 19.17 -26.90 -14.29
C ILE A 641 18.72 -27.62 -15.55
N GLU A 642 19.25 -28.82 -15.74
CA GLU A 642 18.93 -29.67 -16.89
C GLU A 642 17.72 -30.56 -16.59
N PHE A 643 16.74 -30.52 -17.50
CA PHE A 643 15.53 -31.34 -17.46
C PHE A 643 15.63 -32.48 -18.47
N LYS A 644 15.37 -33.70 -18.00
CA LYS A 644 15.45 -34.91 -18.82
C LYS A 644 14.12 -35.17 -19.53
N ALA A 645 14.17 -35.93 -20.62
CA ALA A 645 12.95 -36.43 -21.26
C ALA A 645 12.18 -37.37 -20.31
N LEU A 646 10.85 -37.35 -20.40
CA LEU A 646 9.98 -38.15 -19.54
C LEU A 646 9.94 -39.61 -20.01
N SER A 647 10.13 -40.55 -19.09
CA SER A 647 9.90 -41.98 -19.34
C SER A 647 8.40 -42.31 -19.35
N LYS A 648 8.04 -43.49 -19.86
CA LYS A 648 6.65 -43.97 -19.82
C LYS A 648 6.11 -44.09 -18.39
N ASP A 649 6.96 -44.50 -17.45
CA ASP A 649 6.60 -44.59 -16.02
C ASP A 649 6.32 -43.21 -15.41
N ASN A 650 7.12 -42.20 -15.79
CA ASN A 650 6.88 -40.82 -15.36
C ASN A 650 5.53 -40.32 -15.89
N LEU A 651 5.18 -40.65 -17.14
CA LEU A 651 3.92 -40.23 -17.74
C LEU A 651 2.72 -40.90 -17.07
N LEU A 652 2.84 -42.17 -16.66
CA LEU A 652 1.80 -42.86 -15.89
C LEU A 652 1.51 -42.13 -14.56
N GLN A 653 2.54 -41.76 -13.82
CA GLN A 653 2.40 -41.00 -12.57
C GLN A 653 1.80 -39.60 -12.83
N ILE A 654 2.19 -38.93 -13.92
CA ILE A 654 1.60 -37.64 -14.31
C ILE A 654 0.11 -37.79 -14.61
N VAL A 655 -0.29 -38.83 -15.35
CA VAL A 655 -1.71 -39.11 -15.62
C VAL A 655 -2.48 -39.34 -14.32
N GLU A 656 -1.90 -40.06 -13.37
CA GLU A 656 -2.52 -40.27 -12.06
C GLU A 656 -2.77 -38.96 -11.29
N LEU A 657 -1.78 -38.06 -11.24
CA LEU A 657 -1.94 -36.73 -10.65
C LEU A 657 -3.03 -35.91 -11.35
N MET A 658 -3.06 -35.94 -12.69
CA MET A 658 -4.07 -35.21 -13.46
C MET A 658 -5.49 -35.77 -13.25
N LEU A 659 -5.63 -37.08 -13.10
CA LEU A 659 -6.91 -37.72 -12.78
C LEU A 659 -7.34 -37.43 -11.34
N ALA A 660 -6.41 -37.30 -10.39
CA ALA A 660 -6.71 -36.83 -9.05
C ALA A 660 -7.25 -35.39 -9.06
N ASP A 661 -6.67 -34.51 -9.89
CA ASP A 661 -7.19 -33.14 -10.11
C ASP A 661 -8.58 -33.11 -10.75
N VAL A 662 -8.86 -34.03 -11.69
CA VAL A 662 -10.21 -34.21 -12.24
C VAL A 662 -11.18 -34.62 -11.12
N ASN A 663 -10.82 -35.60 -10.30
CA ASN A 663 -11.64 -36.04 -9.17
C ASN A 663 -11.91 -34.93 -8.16
N LYS A 664 -10.91 -34.10 -7.85
CA LYS A 664 -11.06 -32.93 -6.97
C LYS A 664 -12.04 -31.89 -7.54
N ARG A 665 -12.09 -31.73 -8.87
CA ARG A 665 -13.10 -30.88 -9.53
C ARG A 665 -14.49 -31.52 -9.49
N LEU A 666 -14.58 -32.83 -9.73
CA LEU A 666 -15.84 -33.57 -9.73
C LEU A 666 -16.49 -33.66 -8.33
N SER A 667 -15.68 -33.62 -7.26
CA SER A 667 -16.18 -33.71 -5.89
C SER A 667 -17.13 -32.57 -5.50
N SER A 668 -17.05 -31.39 -6.14
CA SER A 668 -18.01 -30.30 -5.89
C SER A 668 -19.46 -30.69 -6.23
N ASN A 669 -19.62 -31.64 -7.16
CA ASN A 669 -20.91 -32.18 -7.60
C ASN A 669 -21.22 -33.55 -6.98
N ASN A 670 -20.44 -33.95 -5.96
CA ASN A 670 -20.44 -35.27 -5.33
C ASN A 670 -20.25 -36.41 -6.34
N ILE A 671 -19.43 -36.21 -7.38
CA ILE A 671 -19.11 -37.24 -8.36
C ILE A 671 -17.70 -37.77 -8.05
N HIS A 672 -17.55 -39.10 -8.08
CA HIS A 672 -16.27 -39.76 -7.93
C HIS A 672 -15.99 -40.66 -9.14
N LEU A 673 -14.77 -40.61 -9.65
CA LEU A 673 -14.31 -41.44 -10.76
C LEU A 673 -13.15 -42.34 -10.32
N ASP A 674 -13.35 -43.65 -10.43
CA ASP A 674 -12.28 -44.64 -10.36
C ASP A 674 -11.76 -44.98 -11.76
N VAL A 675 -10.44 -44.93 -11.98
CA VAL A 675 -9.82 -45.17 -13.29
C VAL A 675 -8.89 -46.37 -13.21
N THR A 676 -9.20 -47.41 -13.97
CA THR A 676 -8.40 -48.63 -14.03
C THR A 676 -7.02 -48.40 -14.66
N ASP A 677 -6.01 -49.16 -14.24
CA ASP A 677 -4.63 -49.01 -14.72
C ASP A 677 -4.49 -49.19 -16.24
N LYS A 678 -5.28 -50.11 -16.83
CA LYS A 678 -5.34 -50.29 -18.29
C LYS A 678 -5.80 -49.03 -19.03
N VAL A 679 -6.70 -48.25 -18.42
CA VAL A 679 -7.13 -46.97 -18.99
C VAL A 679 -6.03 -45.92 -18.82
N LYS A 680 -5.34 -45.87 -17.67
CA LYS A 680 -4.18 -44.98 -17.46
C LYS A 680 -3.08 -45.24 -18.51
N GLU A 681 -2.71 -46.49 -18.74
CA GLU A 681 -1.76 -46.89 -19.79
C GLU A 681 -2.21 -46.45 -21.18
N LYS A 682 -3.50 -46.64 -21.50
CA LYS A 682 -4.06 -46.24 -22.79
C LYS A 682 -4.02 -44.72 -22.99
N LEU A 683 -4.28 -43.94 -21.94
CA LEU A 683 -4.19 -42.48 -21.97
C LEU A 683 -2.76 -42.01 -22.21
N VAL A 684 -1.76 -42.67 -21.61
CA VAL A 684 -0.34 -42.39 -21.88
C VAL A 684 0.00 -42.71 -23.34
N ASP A 685 -0.40 -43.86 -23.86
CA ASP A 685 -0.11 -44.24 -25.25
C ASP A 685 -0.75 -43.28 -26.27
N LEU A 686 -1.93 -42.73 -25.96
CA LEU A 686 -2.62 -41.76 -26.82
C LEU A 686 -2.06 -40.33 -26.71
N GLY A 687 -1.51 -39.96 -25.56
CA GLY A 687 -1.01 -38.60 -25.29
C GLY A 687 0.51 -38.47 -25.27
N TYR A 688 1.27 -39.54 -25.47
CA TYR A 688 2.73 -39.50 -25.54
C TYR A 688 3.23 -39.03 -26.91
N ASP A 689 3.95 -37.91 -26.91
CA ASP A 689 4.73 -37.46 -28.06
C ASP A 689 6.15 -37.07 -27.57
N PRO A 690 7.22 -37.74 -28.02
CA PRO A 690 8.60 -37.42 -27.65
C PRO A 690 9.00 -35.96 -27.91
N LYS A 691 8.40 -35.29 -28.90
CA LYS A 691 8.69 -33.88 -29.23
C LYS A 691 7.96 -32.89 -28.32
N MET A 692 6.77 -33.26 -27.84
CA MET A 692 5.87 -32.38 -27.08
C MET A 692 5.82 -32.72 -25.57
N GLY A 693 6.48 -33.81 -25.16
CA GLY A 693 6.50 -34.27 -23.77
C GLY A 693 5.10 -34.64 -23.26
N ALA A 694 4.79 -34.25 -22.02
CA ALA A 694 3.50 -34.51 -21.38
C ALA A 694 2.37 -33.54 -21.82
N ARG A 695 2.65 -32.54 -22.68
CA ARG A 695 1.67 -31.51 -23.06
C ARG A 695 0.35 -32.07 -23.62
N PRO A 696 0.33 -33.09 -24.48
CA PRO A 696 -0.92 -33.60 -25.04
C PRO A 696 -1.81 -34.33 -24.03
N LEU A 697 -1.25 -34.85 -22.92
CA LEU A 697 -1.97 -35.68 -21.94
C LEU A 697 -3.23 -34.99 -21.39
N ARG A 698 -3.17 -33.66 -21.15
CA ARG A 698 -4.33 -32.91 -20.65
C ARG A 698 -5.51 -32.98 -21.60
N ARG A 699 -5.23 -32.79 -22.90
CA ARG A 699 -6.23 -32.87 -23.95
C ARG A 699 -6.75 -34.30 -24.08
N THR A 700 -5.88 -35.30 -24.03
CA THR A 700 -6.27 -36.71 -24.07
C THR A 700 -7.21 -37.09 -22.91
N ILE A 701 -6.94 -36.60 -21.70
CA ILE A 701 -7.83 -36.81 -20.55
C ILE A 701 -9.16 -36.07 -20.74
N GLN A 702 -9.13 -34.83 -21.23
CA GLN A 702 -10.36 -34.08 -21.50
C GLN A 702 -11.25 -34.82 -22.52
N ASP A 703 -10.69 -35.16 -23.69
CA ASP A 703 -11.42 -35.75 -24.82
C ASP A 703 -11.95 -37.18 -24.51
N HIS A 704 -11.26 -37.95 -23.64
CA HIS A 704 -11.61 -39.35 -23.38
C HIS A 704 -12.21 -39.64 -22.01
N ILE A 705 -11.99 -38.77 -21.02
CA ILE A 705 -12.49 -38.94 -19.65
C ILE A 705 -13.53 -37.87 -19.34
N GLU A 706 -13.19 -36.58 -19.41
CA GLU A 706 -14.12 -35.51 -19.01
C GLU A 706 -15.37 -35.46 -19.92
N ASP A 707 -15.18 -35.56 -21.24
CA ASP A 707 -16.29 -35.60 -22.21
C ASP A 707 -17.17 -36.84 -21.99
N ALA A 708 -16.54 -38.01 -21.81
CA ALA A 708 -17.26 -39.26 -21.57
C ALA A 708 -18.04 -39.28 -20.23
N ILE A 709 -17.53 -38.61 -19.18
CA ILE A 709 -18.25 -38.43 -17.92
C ILE A 709 -19.45 -37.50 -18.13
N THR A 710 -19.28 -36.44 -18.91
CA THR A 710 -20.32 -35.47 -19.19
C THR A 710 -21.49 -36.14 -19.92
N ASP A 711 -21.21 -36.88 -20.99
CA ASP A 711 -22.23 -37.64 -21.73
C ASP A 711 -22.94 -38.64 -20.83
N TYR A 712 -22.18 -39.42 -20.04
CA TYR A 712 -22.76 -40.41 -19.12
C TYR A 712 -23.65 -39.78 -18.04
N TYR A 713 -23.22 -38.66 -17.47
CA TYR A 713 -23.93 -37.94 -16.41
C TYR A 713 -25.22 -37.29 -16.92
N LEU A 714 -25.23 -36.78 -18.16
CA LEU A 714 -26.45 -36.25 -18.79
C LEU A 714 -27.50 -37.35 -19.00
N GLU A 715 -27.09 -38.57 -19.36
CA GLU A 715 -27.98 -39.71 -19.50
C GLU A 715 -28.39 -40.32 -18.15
N ASN A 716 -27.52 -40.28 -17.14
CA ASN A 716 -27.70 -40.95 -15.85
C ASN A 716 -27.38 -40.03 -14.64
N PRO A 717 -28.15 -38.96 -14.42
CA PRO A 717 -27.82 -37.91 -13.43
C PRO A 717 -27.86 -38.37 -11.96
N SER A 718 -28.50 -39.50 -11.69
CA SER A 718 -28.60 -40.10 -10.34
C SER A 718 -27.36 -40.91 -9.93
N GLU A 719 -26.49 -41.24 -10.88
CA GLU A 719 -25.27 -42.01 -10.61
C GLU A 719 -24.10 -41.07 -10.30
N LYS A 720 -23.44 -41.33 -9.17
CA LYS A 720 -22.39 -40.47 -8.61
C LYS A 720 -21.04 -41.15 -8.50
N ASP A 721 -21.04 -42.48 -8.39
CA ASP A 721 -19.83 -43.31 -8.37
C ASP A 721 -19.61 -43.91 -9.76
N LEU A 722 -18.61 -43.40 -10.47
CA LEU A 722 -18.28 -43.76 -11.85
C LEU A 722 -16.97 -44.56 -11.88
N LYS A 723 -16.86 -45.45 -12.86
CA LYS A 723 -15.65 -46.23 -13.14
C LYS A 723 -15.31 -46.16 -14.62
N ALA A 724 -14.07 -45.76 -14.94
CA ALA A 724 -13.52 -45.79 -16.29
C ALA A 724 -12.86 -47.14 -16.56
N VAL A 725 -13.44 -47.89 -17.49
CA VAL A 725 -13.00 -49.23 -17.89
C VAL A 725 -12.67 -49.30 -19.36
N MET A 726 -11.74 -50.18 -19.72
CA MET A 726 -11.41 -50.47 -21.11
C MET A 726 -12.34 -51.57 -21.66
N THR A 727 -12.97 -51.29 -22.80
CA THR A 727 -13.79 -52.27 -23.53
C THR A 727 -12.91 -53.29 -24.26
N SER A 728 -13.48 -54.44 -24.65
CA SER A 728 -12.80 -55.47 -25.45
C SER A 728 -12.24 -54.96 -26.78
N ASN A 729 -12.78 -53.85 -27.30
CA ASN A 729 -12.34 -53.20 -28.53
C ASN A 729 -11.29 -52.10 -28.29
N GLY A 730 -10.75 -51.99 -27.07
CA GLY A 730 -9.72 -51.00 -26.71
C GLY A 730 -10.21 -49.56 -26.58
N LYS A 731 -11.52 -49.33 -26.47
CA LYS A 731 -12.12 -48.00 -26.20
C LYS A 731 -12.38 -47.80 -24.71
N ILE A 732 -12.19 -46.57 -24.24
CA ILE A 732 -12.50 -46.14 -22.87
C ILE A 732 -14.01 -45.94 -22.76
N GLN A 733 -14.62 -46.47 -21.70
CA GLN A 733 -16.06 -46.31 -21.42
C GLN A 733 -16.27 -46.03 -19.93
N ILE A 734 -17.14 -45.07 -19.62
CA ILE A 734 -17.59 -44.76 -18.26
C ILE A 734 -18.81 -45.61 -17.91
N LYS A 735 -18.82 -46.20 -16.71
CA LYS A 735 -19.93 -46.99 -16.18
C LYS A 735 -20.15 -46.70 -14.69
N SER A 736 -21.33 -47.04 -14.18
CA SER A 736 -21.61 -47.08 -12.74
C SER A 736 -20.65 -48.03 -12.01
N ALA A 737 -20.04 -47.57 -10.91
CA ALA A 737 -19.27 -48.45 -10.03
C ALA A 737 -20.12 -49.63 -9.50
N LYS A 738 -21.39 -49.37 -9.15
CA LYS A 738 -22.33 -50.36 -8.58
C LYS A 738 -22.77 -51.48 -9.53
N LYS A 739 -22.69 -51.27 -10.86
CA LYS A 739 -22.99 -52.33 -11.85
C LYS A 739 -21.79 -53.24 -12.14
N THR A 740 -20.59 -52.80 -11.80
CA THR A 740 -19.35 -53.50 -12.18
C THR A 740 -19.10 -54.71 -11.26
N GLU A 741 -19.36 -54.59 -9.96
CA GLU A 741 -19.23 -55.71 -8.99
C GLU A 741 -20.13 -56.91 -9.35
N LYS A 742 -21.38 -56.67 -9.77
CA LYS A 742 -22.30 -57.75 -10.23
C LYS A 742 -21.83 -58.46 -11.50
N THR A 743 -20.96 -57.85 -12.31
CA THR A 743 -20.52 -58.45 -13.58
C THR A 743 -19.23 -59.25 -13.40
N GLU A 744 -18.38 -58.88 -12.43
CA GLU A 744 -17.19 -59.66 -12.07
C GLU A 744 -17.54 -60.94 -11.28
N GLU A 745 -18.53 -60.91 -10.38
CA GLU A 745 -19.02 -62.12 -9.68
C GLU A 745 -19.59 -63.18 -10.66
N ILE A 746 -20.30 -62.74 -11.71
CA ILE A 746 -20.88 -63.65 -12.73
C ILE A 746 -19.80 -64.19 -13.70
N ALA A 747 -18.67 -63.49 -13.85
CA ALA A 747 -17.55 -63.95 -14.66
C ALA A 747 -16.70 -65.00 -13.93
N SER A 748 -16.51 -64.87 -12.61
CA SER A 748 -15.82 -65.87 -11.78
C SER A 748 -16.61 -67.17 -11.61
N GLU A 749 -17.95 -67.13 -11.57
CA GLU A 749 -18.79 -68.34 -11.50
C GLU A 749 -18.84 -69.15 -12.82
N LYS A 750 -18.29 -68.62 -13.92
CA LYS A 750 -18.22 -69.32 -15.22
C LYS A 750 -16.85 -69.95 -15.52
N GLU A 751 -15.87 -69.81 -14.64
CA GLU A 751 -14.54 -70.42 -14.76
C GLU A 751 -14.24 -71.52 -13.73
N GLU A 752 -15.24 -72.01 -12.98
CA GLU A 752 -15.17 -73.27 -12.21
C GLU A 752 -15.86 -74.46 -12.89
#